data_AF-A0A538J7R1-F1
#
_entry.id   AF-A0A538J7R1-F1
#
_cell.length_a   1.000
_cell.length_b   1.000
_cell.length_c   1.000
_cell.angle_alpha   90.00
_cell.angle_beta   90.00
_cell.angle_gamma   90.00
#
_symmetry.space_group_name_H-M   'P 1'
#
loop_
_entity.id
_entity.type
_entity.pdbx_description
1 polymer ?
#
loop_
_entity_poly.entity_id
_entity_poly.type
_entity_poly.pdbx_seq_one_letter_code
_entity_poly.pdbx_strand_id
1 'polypeptide(L)'
;MGGPSSTARSLAASGCQLNSAGDKIKHVVYLQFDNTHYARDNQSVASDLEQMPHLLNFLKSSGTLFTNDHTVLISHTAGGILSTQTGLYPDRHGITVSNSYYYFPPTKIPAFSSAFKYWTDKVDDTTGTNDPLPNMVTDQKVTPAPWVPFTRAGCDFGAISLANIELENTGTGPFGDMSQAFGTGSPEWNDAVASNAAPSGTAARASALTDYVGIAIHCAQGGGICASNATNVANSRPDRLLDETGGYLGYSALYGAKYVNPAICAVPGASCQTVGGLKAVNSTAGDPVTDPFGRPGFPGFDGALAKNTLGYLAQMQEAGIPITWGYISDAHDNHTSSFPAPFNPAFPRASGPGEADYKAQLKAYDDAFAAYFQRLKNDGIDQSNTLFMVTVDEGDKLAGGIGTPQTDGSLAYAHTNCSWTTTPACPTNQIGEVNMNMRTKLPTGTPGFQVHNDSAPTFYVNGQPERTNSVLRKMERDVGDLQAIDPYVSSSPTTVFERLADTVEEKTLHMVNSDPARTPSFTGFADPNWFLTGGTVANPNANPSCGSNPCVDYHFAWSHGDIQDVIGTTWVGFVGPGVASNGVDNSTWTDHTNVRPTMLSLLGLTDDYVHDGRVLIEALTTKATPQSLIAHRETVRRLSDIYEQVNAPFGQFAMDTLVASTRAIKSTDESVYNSIESSIENLTTERDALATQIKTALGAAAFAGQALNEQQAKAWIDQAQSL
;
A
#
# COMPACT_ATOMS: atom_id res chain seq x y z
N MET A 1 21.98 47.96 -18.51
CA MET A 1 20.65 47.74 -17.90
C MET A 1 20.64 46.33 -17.36
N GLY A 2 20.94 46.17 -16.07
CA GLY A 2 20.90 44.87 -15.39
C GLY A 2 19.48 44.62 -14.90
N GLY A 3 18.87 43.52 -15.34
CA GLY A 3 17.59 43.06 -14.82
C GLY A 3 17.74 42.52 -13.40
N PRO A 4 16.71 42.64 -12.55
CA PRO A 4 16.79 42.17 -11.17
C PRO A 4 16.88 40.64 -11.16
N SER A 5 17.90 40.13 -10.47
CA SER A 5 18.02 38.73 -10.07
C SER A 5 16.82 38.37 -9.19
N SER A 6 16.03 37.39 -9.61
CA SER A 6 15.02 36.76 -8.77
C SER A 6 15.73 35.99 -7.65
N THR A 7 15.70 36.55 -6.45
CA THR A 7 16.13 35.87 -5.22
C THR A 7 15.34 34.58 -5.04
N ALA A 8 16.05 33.46 -4.92
CA ALA A 8 15.54 32.14 -4.55
C ALA A 8 14.62 32.25 -3.32
N ARG A 9 13.43 31.66 -3.40
CA ARG A 9 12.33 31.88 -2.46
C ARG A 9 11.88 30.57 -1.82
N SER A 10 12.82 29.83 -1.24
CA SER A 10 12.51 28.84 -0.21
C SER A 10 12.51 29.54 1.15
N LEU A 11 11.33 29.67 1.76
CA LEU A 11 11.25 29.91 3.19
C LEU A 11 11.67 28.60 3.85
N ALA A 12 12.95 28.48 4.23
CA ALA A 12 13.36 27.41 5.13
C ALA A 12 12.43 27.48 6.36
N ALA A 13 11.65 26.41 6.59
CA ALA A 13 10.71 26.34 7.70
C ALA A 13 11.48 26.64 9.00
N SER A 14 11.23 27.82 9.59
CA SER A 14 11.84 28.19 10.86
C SER A 14 11.32 27.22 11.93
N GLY A 15 12.09 26.18 12.24
CA GLY A 15 11.70 25.18 13.25
C GLY A 15 11.87 23.72 12.83
N CYS A 16 11.90 23.39 11.53
CA CYS A 16 12.08 21.99 11.09
C CYS A 16 13.55 21.57 11.24
N GLN A 17 13.81 20.59 12.10
CA GLN A 17 15.14 20.08 12.44
C GLN A 17 15.29 18.61 12.04
N LEU A 18 15.68 18.40 10.78
CA LEU A 18 16.14 17.10 10.31
C LEU A 18 17.64 16.97 10.63
N ASN A 19 17.99 16.15 11.63
CA ASN A 19 19.35 15.94 12.12
C ASN A 19 20.19 15.03 11.17
N SER A 20 20.00 15.21 9.87
CA SER A 20 20.70 14.46 8.83
C SER A 20 22.20 14.68 8.88
N ALA A 21 22.98 13.71 8.40
CA ALA A 21 24.44 13.79 8.42
C ALA A 21 24.97 15.04 7.68
N GLY A 22 25.51 16.00 8.44
CA GLY A 22 26.00 17.28 7.92
C GLY A 22 24.89 18.29 7.57
N ASP A 23 23.70 18.13 8.13
CA ASP A 23 22.54 19.02 8.01
C ASP A 23 22.16 19.33 6.56
N LYS A 24 22.31 18.35 5.67
CA LYS A 24 22.10 18.54 4.23
C LYS A 24 20.66 18.33 3.80
N ILE A 25 19.94 17.39 4.42
CA ILE A 25 18.54 17.12 4.07
C ILE A 25 17.66 18.21 4.67
N LYS A 26 16.87 18.85 3.82
CA LYS A 26 15.88 19.90 4.15
C LYS A 26 14.48 19.54 3.74
N HIS A 27 14.35 18.65 2.76
CA HIS A 27 13.08 18.20 2.21
C HIS A 27 13.05 16.67 2.13
N VAL A 28 11.85 16.11 2.22
CA VAL A 28 11.58 14.69 2.01
C VAL A 28 10.44 14.57 1.00
N VAL A 29 10.69 13.79 -0.04
CA VAL A 29 9.70 13.37 -1.02
C VAL A 29 9.60 11.86 -0.93
N TYR A 30 8.42 11.40 -0.52
CA TYR A 30 8.05 9.99 -0.52
C TYR A 30 7.03 9.80 -1.64
N LEU A 31 7.28 8.84 -2.52
CA LEU A 31 6.36 8.47 -3.59
C LEU A 31 6.16 6.96 -3.56
N GLN A 32 4.90 6.54 -3.57
CA GLN A 32 4.54 5.15 -3.75
C GLN A 32 3.61 5.02 -4.93
N PHE A 33 3.94 4.12 -5.85
CA PHE A 33 3.06 3.77 -6.94
C PHE A 33 2.13 2.64 -6.53
N ASP A 34 0.98 2.60 -7.20
CA ASP A 34 0.17 1.41 -7.39
C ASP A 34 0.83 0.53 -8.46
N ASN A 35 1.18 -0.72 -8.12
CA ASN A 35 1.44 -1.80 -9.08
C ASN A 35 2.38 -1.47 -10.29
N THR A 36 3.34 -0.56 -10.12
CA THR A 36 4.27 -0.15 -11.18
C THR A 36 5.48 -1.07 -11.25
N HIS A 37 5.80 -1.57 -12.44
CA HIS A 37 6.78 -2.63 -12.61
C HIS A 37 8.17 -2.16 -13.07
N TYR A 38 9.20 -2.67 -12.37
CA TYR A 38 10.58 -2.65 -12.87
C TYR A 38 10.85 -3.78 -13.87
N ALA A 39 10.33 -4.98 -13.58
CA ALA A 39 10.44 -6.14 -14.46
C ALA A 39 9.52 -5.98 -15.69
N ARG A 40 9.82 -6.70 -16.77
CA ARG A 40 9.00 -6.70 -17.98
C ARG A 40 7.96 -7.81 -17.91
N ASP A 41 6.68 -7.46 -17.93
CA ASP A 41 5.57 -8.44 -17.99
C ASP A 41 5.57 -9.22 -19.31
N ASN A 42 5.99 -8.53 -20.38
CA ASN A 42 6.23 -9.12 -21.67
C ASN A 42 7.66 -8.79 -22.12
N GLN A 43 8.48 -9.80 -22.38
CA GLN A 43 9.89 -9.62 -22.73
C GLN A 43 10.11 -8.66 -23.94
N SER A 44 9.13 -8.56 -24.84
CA SER A 44 9.18 -7.70 -26.03
C SER A 44 8.70 -6.26 -25.79
N VAL A 45 8.15 -5.96 -24.62
CA VAL A 45 7.68 -4.64 -24.20
C VAL A 45 8.62 -4.12 -23.11
N ALA A 46 8.93 -2.83 -23.12
CA ALA A 46 9.69 -2.22 -22.04
C ALA A 46 8.85 -2.22 -20.75
N SER A 47 9.49 -2.35 -19.58
CA SER A 47 8.78 -2.23 -18.30
C SER A 47 8.29 -0.80 -18.06
N ASP A 48 7.48 -0.60 -17.03
CA ASP A 48 6.89 0.70 -16.72
C ASP A 48 7.97 1.74 -16.44
N LEU A 49 8.94 1.36 -15.60
CA LEU A 49 10.08 2.23 -15.32
C LEU A 49 10.96 2.46 -16.55
N GLU A 50 11.13 1.50 -17.45
CA GLU A 50 11.85 1.73 -18.72
C GLU A 50 11.11 2.71 -19.63
N GLN A 51 9.78 2.77 -19.53
CA GLN A 51 8.92 3.73 -20.25
C GLN A 51 8.78 5.08 -19.53
N MET A 52 9.27 5.20 -18.29
CA MET A 52 9.43 6.43 -17.51
C MET A 52 10.91 6.81 -17.30
N PRO A 53 11.68 7.07 -18.38
CA PRO A 53 13.12 7.30 -18.29
C PRO A 53 13.53 8.49 -17.42
N HIS A 54 12.71 9.53 -17.22
CA HIS A 54 13.09 10.64 -16.33
C HIS A 54 13.18 10.18 -14.87
N LEU A 55 12.23 9.35 -14.42
CA LEU A 55 12.29 8.75 -13.08
C LEU A 55 13.38 7.69 -12.99
N LEU A 56 13.41 6.72 -13.91
CA LEU A 56 14.37 5.62 -13.86
C LEU A 56 15.82 6.12 -13.91
N ASN A 57 16.14 7.10 -14.77
CA ASN A 57 17.47 7.67 -14.82
C ASN A 57 17.79 8.50 -13.58
N PHE A 58 16.82 9.19 -12.98
CA PHE A 58 17.03 9.91 -11.73
C PHE A 58 17.44 8.95 -10.61
N LEU A 59 16.70 7.86 -10.42
CA LEU A 59 16.99 6.82 -9.43
C LEU A 59 18.38 6.19 -9.64
N LYS A 60 18.69 5.79 -10.89
CA LYS A 60 19.94 5.08 -11.22
C LYS A 60 21.17 5.98 -11.26
N SER A 61 21.03 7.26 -11.60
CA SER A 61 22.19 8.16 -11.73
C SER A 61 22.53 8.88 -10.44
N SER A 62 21.55 9.05 -9.55
CA SER A 62 21.69 9.90 -8.36
C SER A 62 21.54 9.14 -7.04
N GLY A 63 21.33 7.83 -7.08
CA GLY A 63 21.13 7.02 -5.88
C GLY A 63 21.28 5.52 -6.10
N THR A 64 20.51 4.76 -5.35
CA THR A 64 20.47 3.29 -5.40
C THR A 64 19.03 2.83 -5.61
N LEU A 65 18.83 2.00 -6.62
CA LEU A 65 17.57 1.34 -6.97
C LEU A 65 17.72 -0.16 -6.70
N PHE A 66 17.03 -0.65 -5.68
CA PHE A 66 16.92 -2.07 -5.37
C PHE A 66 15.78 -2.67 -6.19
N THR A 67 16.05 -3.76 -6.91
CA THR A 67 15.06 -4.44 -7.78
C THR A 67 14.80 -5.88 -7.34
N ASN A 68 15.26 -6.21 -6.14
CA ASN A 68 15.01 -7.44 -5.42
C ASN A 68 14.41 -7.08 -4.05
N ASP A 69 13.54 -6.06 -4.08
CA ASP A 69 12.72 -5.66 -2.96
C ASP A 69 11.48 -6.54 -2.92
N HIS A 70 10.86 -6.72 -1.76
CA HIS A 70 9.70 -7.59 -1.61
C HIS A 70 8.58 -6.88 -0.83
N THR A 71 7.33 -7.17 -1.19
CA THR A 71 6.16 -6.67 -0.48
C THR A 71 5.78 -7.55 0.71
N VAL A 72 4.66 -7.24 1.36
CA VAL A 72 4.07 -8.02 2.46
C VAL A 72 3.05 -9.03 1.93
N LEU A 73 2.54 -9.93 2.79
CA LEU A 73 1.52 -10.90 2.40
C LEU A 73 0.30 -10.81 3.35
N ILE A 74 -0.94 -10.78 2.86
CA ILE A 74 -1.37 -10.58 1.47
C ILE A 74 -1.02 -9.14 1.04
N SER A 75 -0.35 -8.99 -0.11
CA SER A 75 -0.09 -7.66 -0.64
C SER A 75 -1.39 -7.07 -1.20
N HIS A 76 -1.71 -5.84 -0.81
CA HIS A 76 -2.57 -4.95 -1.58
C HIS A 76 -2.16 -3.52 -1.25
N THR A 77 -2.68 -2.55 -2.00
CA THR A 77 -2.54 -1.12 -1.75
C THR A 77 -2.45 -0.74 -0.27
N ALA A 78 -3.46 -1.07 0.56
CA ALA A 78 -3.46 -0.67 1.96
C ALA A 78 -2.29 -1.27 2.76
N GLY A 79 -2.14 -2.59 2.78
CA GLY A 79 -1.11 -3.29 3.55
C GLY A 79 0.30 -2.99 3.07
N GLY A 80 0.51 -2.89 1.77
CA GLY A 80 1.78 -2.53 1.14
C GLY A 80 2.23 -1.13 1.52
N ILE A 81 1.33 -0.14 1.38
CA ILE A 81 1.58 1.24 1.80
C ILE A 81 1.81 1.32 3.31
N LEU A 82 0.96 0.71 4.12
CA LEU A 82 1.08 0.81 5.58
C LEU A 82 2.40 0.21 6.08
N SER A 83 2.91 -0.83 5.43
CA SER A 83 4.17 -1.48 5.81
C SER A 83 5.40 -0.64 5.44
N THR A 84 5.39 0.06 4.30
CA THR A 84 6.45 1.03 3.95
C THR A 84 6.39 2.29 4.82
N GLN A 85 5.20 2.75 5.20
CA GLN A 85 5.01 3.92 6.06
C GLN A 85 5.44 3.66 7.51
N THR A 86 5.13 2.48 8.05
CA THR A 86 5.37 2.13 9.47
C THR A 86 6.64 1.32 9.68
N GLY A 87 7.16 0.63 8.67
CA GLY A 87 8.23 -0.36 8.87
C GLY A 87 7.78 -1.57 9.70
N LEU A 88 6.48 -1.84 9.75
CA LEU A 88 5.88 -2.98 10.46
C LEU A 88 5.25 -3.95 9.47
N TYR A 89 5.25 -5.23 9.81
CA TYR A 89 4.44 -6.21 9.09
C TYR A 89 2.95 -6.11 9.47
N PRO A 90 2.05 -6.69 8.63
CA PRO A 90 0.61 -6.58 8.82
C PRO A 90 0.04 -7.02 10.16
N ASP A 91 0.61 -8.05 10.78
CA ASP A 91 0.27 -8.51 12.11
C ASP A 91 0.50 -7.43 13.20
N ARG A 92 1.48 -6.55 12.98
CA ARG A 92 1.85 -5.50 13.94
C ARG A 92 1.19 -4.16 13.69
N HIS A 93 0.62 -3.90 12.52
CA HIS A 93 -0.18 -2.70 12.26
C HIS A 93 -1.69 -2.96 12.15
N GLY A 94 -2.11 -4.23 12.06
CA GLY A 94 -3.50 -4.66 12.17
C GLY A 94 -4.20 -4.99 10.85
N ILE A 95 -3.54 -4.77 9.70
CA ILE A 95 -4.16 -4.85 8.36
C ILE A 95 -3.64 -6.08 7.61
N THR A 96 -4.00 -7.26 8.11
CA THR A 96 -3.44 -8.58 7.72
C THR A 96 -4.01 -9.20 6.44
N VAL A 97 -5.10 -8.65 5.91
CA VAL A 97 -5.70 -9.03 4.61
C VAL A 97 -5.63 -7.86 3.62
N SER A 98 -4.94 -6.77 4.03
CA SER A 98 -4.67 -5.60 3.21
C SER A 98 -5.90 -4.70 2.94
N ASN A 99 -6.52 -4.70 1.75
CA ASN A 99 -7.50 -3.67 1.37
C ASN A 99 -8.84 -3.72 2.14
N SER A 100 -9.26 -4.90 2.57
CA SER A 100 -10.43 -5.08 3.43
C SER A 100 -10.34 -6.40 4.18
N TYR A 101 -11.20 -6.61 5.17
CA TYR A 101 -11.22 -7.85 5.92
C TYR A 101 -12.61 -8.13 6.49
N TYR A 102 -12.82 -9.38 6.88
CA TYR A 102 -13.91 -9.72 7.78
C TYR A 102 -13.36 -9.87 9.19
N TYR A 103 -14.25 -9.81 10.18
CA TYR A 103 -13.94 -10.10 11.56
C TYR A 103 -15.09 -10.87 12.20
N PHE A 104 -14.81 -11.56 13.31
CA PHE A 104 -15.75 -12.37 14.07
C PHE A 104 -16.32 -11.58 15.25
N PRO A 105 -17.51 -10.95 15.11
CA PRO A 105 -18.22 -10.38 16.26
C PRO A 105 -18.57 -11.46 17.30
N PRO A 106 -19.09 -11.10 18.49
CA PRO A 106 -19.52 -12.07 19.50
C PRO A 106 -20.52 -13.13 19.00
N THR A 107 -21.28 -12.84 17.95
CA THR A 107 -22.21 -13.79 17.30
C THR A 107 -21.51 -14.89 16.49
N LYS A 108 -20.20 -14.70 16.20
CA LYS A 108 -19.38 -15.55 15.33
C LYS A 108 -19.92 -15.71 13.91
N ILE A 109 -20.70 -14.74 13.45
CA ILE A 109 -21.09 -14.59 12.04
C ILE A 109 -20.27 -13.43 11.48
N PRO A 110 -19.42 -13.64 10.45
CA PRO A 110 -18.46 -12.64 10.00
C PRO A 110 -19.12 -11.30 9.64
N ALA A 111 -18.51 -10.20 10.07
CA ALA A 111 -18.86 -8.83 9.70
C ALA A 111 -17.72 -8.22 8.88
N PHE A 112 -18.05 -7.30 7.97
CA PHE A 112 -17.08 -6.70 7.04
C PHE A 112 -16.49 -5.40 7.62
N SER A 113 -15.23 -5.12 7.30
CA SER A 113 -14.60 -3.82 7.48
C SER A 113 -13.69 -3.48 6.30
N SER A 114 -13.74 -2.23 5.84
CA SER A 114 -12.71 -1.66 4.97
C SER A 114 -11.42 -1.42 5.77
N ALA A 115 -10.27 -1.50 5.11
CA ALA A 115 -9.00 -1.03 5.68
C ALA A 115 -8.74 0.45 5.42
N PHE A 116 -9.34 1.04 4.38
CA PHE A 116 -9.22 2.45 3.99
C PHE A 116 -10.06 3.36 4.90
N LYS A 117 -9.44 3.84 5.98
CA LYS A 117 -10.03 4.74 6.98
C LYS A 117 -8.95 5.64 7.54
N TYR A 118 -9.34 6.78 8.11
CA TYR A 118 -8.36 7.59 8.81
C TYR A 118 -7.66 6.81 9.96
N TRP A 119 -6.39 7.12 10.23
CA TRP A 119 -5.49 6.37 11.10
C TRP A 119 -6.08 5.94 12.46
N THR A 120 -6.90 6.81 13.06
CA THR A 120 -7.49 6.59 14.39
C THR A 120 -8.88 6.00 14.38
N ASP A 121 -9.46 5.80 13.20
CA ASP A 121 -10.83 5.34 13.05
C ASP A 121 -10.92 3.85 13.40
N LYS A 122 -12.13 3.45 13.79
CA LYS A 122 -12.39 2.08 14.23
C LYS A 122 -12.83 1.20 13.08
N VAL A 123 -12.90 -0.09 13.34
CA VAL A 123 -13.54 -1.06 12.45
C VAL A 123 -14.98 -0.67 12.12
N ASP A 124 -15.51 -1.16 11.00
CA ASP A 124 -16.88 -0.86 10.56
C ASP A 124 -17.90 -1.57 11.44
N ASP A 125 -18.15 -0.96 12.59
CA ASP A 125 -19.13 -1.41 13.56
C ASP A 125 -20.01 -0.23 13.96
N THR A 126 -21.25 -0.21 13.48
CA THR A 126 -22.19 0.87 13.81
C THR A 126 -22.60 0.91 15.29
N THR A 127 -22.28 -0.14 16.06
CA THR A 127 -22.64 -0.25 17.48
C THR A 127 -21.47 0.08 18.44
N GLY A 128 -20.23 -0.10 17.99
CA GLY A 128 -19.02 -0.03 18.81
C GLY A 128 -18.89 -1.17 19.82
N THR A 129 -19.65 -2.25 19.66
CA THR A 129 -19.70 -3.42 20.56
C THR A 129 -19.28 -4.74 19.90
N ASN A 130 -19.25 -4.80 18.57
CA ASN A 130 -18.86 -5.99 17.81
C ASN A 130 -17.34 -6.13 17.76
N ASP A 131 -16.63 -5.04 17.50
CA ASP A 131 -15.20 -4.91 17.74
C ASP A 131 -14.89 -3.43 18.12
N PRO A 132 -14.42 -3.17 19.35
CA PRO A 132 -14.20 -1.81 19.85
C PRO A 132 -12.81 -1.25 19.50
N LEU A 133 -11.94 -2.03 18.86
CA LEU A 133 -10.55 -1.69 18.59
C LEU A 133 -10.42 -0.75 17.37
N PRO A 134 -9.33 0.03 17.29
CA PRO A 134 -9.03 0.82 16.10
C PRO A 134 -8.77 -0.08 14.89
N ASN A 135 -8.95 0.48 13.68
CA ASN A 135 -8.61 -0.20 12.44
C ASN A 135 -7.10 -0.49 12.40
N MET A 136 -6.28 0.55 12.59
CA MET A 136 -4.85 0.44 12.83
C MET A 136 -4.60 0.00 14.27
N VAL A 137 -4.19 -1.26 14.50
CA VAL A 137 -4.06 -1.82 15.84
C VAL A 137 -2.70 -2.49 16.10
N THR A 138 -2.03 -2.04 17.15
CA THR A 138 -0.83 -2.65 17.74
C THR A 138 -1.06 -2.80 19.25
N ASP A 139 -0.87 -4.00 19.80
CA ASP A 139 -1.08 -4.26 21.23
C ASP A 139 -2.43 -3.73 21.77
N GLN A 140 -3.50 -3.89 20.98
CA GLN A 140 -4.87 -3.40 21.27
C GLN A 140 -5.02 -1.87 21.38
N LYS A 141 -4.04 -1.10 20.91
CA LYS A 141 -4.06 0.37 20.84
C LYS A 141 -3.92 0.84 19.40
N VAL A 142 -4.15 2.14 19.17
CA VAL A 142 -3.86 2.75 17.87
C VAL A 142 -2.37 2.59 17.57
N THR A 143 -2.04 2.04 16.41
CA THR A 143 -0.67 1.97 15.89
C THR A 143 -0.05 3.38 15.88
N PRO A 144 1.21 3.58 16.31
CA PRO A 144 1.83 4.91 16.27
C PRO A 144 1.88 5.49 14.85
N ALA A 145 1.57 6.78 14.71
CA ALA A 145 1.34 7.38 13.39
C ALA A 145 2.65 7.80 12.68
N PRO A 146 2.76 7.58 11.35
CA PRO A 146 4.03 7.74 10.64
C PRO A 146 4.48 9.20 10.48
N TRP A 147 3.58 10.17 10.65
CA TRP A 147 3.93 11.60 10.59
C TRP A 147 4.54 12.14 11.88
N VAL A 148 4.42 11.42 13.00
CA VAL A 148 4.76 11.90 14.34
C VAL A 148 6.24 12.29 14.51
N PRO A 149 7.23 11.51 14.04
CA PRO A 149 8.63 11.93 14.15
C PRO A 149 8.93 13.24 13.44
N PHE A 150 8.23 13.54 12.34
CA PHE A 150 8.41 14.77 11.58
C PHE A 150 7.77 15.98 12.28
N THR A 151 6.53 15.85 12.73
CA THR A 151 5.81 16.95 13.38
C THR A 151 6.43 17.30 14.75
N ARG A 152 6.98 16.32 15.46
CA ARG A 152 7.81 16.52 16.66
C ARG A 152 9.15 17.20 16.36
N ALA A 153 9.74 16.93 15.20
CA ALA A 153 10.94 17.61 14.73
C ALA A 153 10.67 19.04 14.21
N GLY A 154 9.45 19.55 14.33
CA GLY A 154 9.09 20.90 13.90
C GLY A 154 8.82 21.02 12.39
N CYS A 155 8.58 19.90 11.70
CA CYS A 155 8.33 19.85 10.27
C CYS A 155 6.84 19.61 9.98
N ASP A 156 6.22 20.47 9.18
CA ASP A 156 4.90 20.20 8.62
C ASP A 156 5.00 19.00 7.66
N PHE A 157 3.97 18.16 7.67
CA PHE A 157 3.85 16.95 6.88
C PHE A 157 2.60 17.04 6.01
N GLY A 158 2.76 16.93 4.69
CA GLY A 158 1.65 16.94 3.73
C GLY A 158 1.56 15.63 2.97
N ALA A 159 0.35 15.16 2.70
CA ALA A 159 0.13 13.94 1.95
C ALA A 159 -1.03 14.05 0.96
N ILE A 160 -0.94 13.26 -0.12
CA ILE A 160 -2.04 13.02 -1.05
C ILE A 160 -2.14 11.53 -1.42
N SER A 161 -3.34 10.98 -1.29
CA SER A 161 -3.78 9.67 -1.79
C SER A 161 -3.12 8.44 -1.17
N LEU A 162 -2.52 8.53 0.01
CA LEU A 162 -1.90 7.38 0.66
C LEU A 162 -2.83 6.70 1.68
N ALA A 163 -2.53 5.46 2.03
CA ALA A 163 -3.32 4.71 2.99
C ALA A 163 -3.30 5.35 4.39
N ASN A 164 -4.49 5.66 4.90
CA ASN A 164 -4.88 5.97 6.27
C ASN A 164 -4.25 7.23 6.92
N ILE A 165 -3.39 7.98 6.22
CA ILE A 165 -2.82 9.22 6.75
C ILE A 165 -3.68 10.45 6.39
N GLU A 166 -4.45 10.37 5.30
CA GLU A 166 -5.54 11.28 4.98
C GLU A 166 -6.91 10.68 5.36
N LEU A 167 -7.98 11.47 5.27
CA LEU A 167 -9.32 10.88 5.28
C LEU A 167 -9.50 10.07 4.00
N GLU A 168 -10.07 8.89 4.11
CA GLU A 168 -10.16 7.86 3.07
C GLU A 168 -11.58 7.73 2.53
N ASN A 169 -12.57 8.11 3.33
CA ASN A 169 -13.97 7.97 2.97
C ASN A 169 -14.83 9.13 3.49
N THR A 170 -16.05 9.21 2.98
CA THR A 170 -17.04 10.22 3.38
C THR A 170 -17.98 9.70 4.47
N GLY A 171 -17.55 8.72 5.27
CA GLY A 171 -18.34 8.01 6.26
C GLY A 171 -18.89 8.93 7.34
N THR A 172 -20.21 8.89 7.53
CA THR A 172 -20.93 9.73 8.50
C THR A 172 -21.51 8.93 9.68
N GLY A 173 -21.22 7.63 9.75
CA GLY A 173 -21.54 6.79 10.90
C GLY A 173 -20.72 7.15 12.15
N PRO A 174 -20.97 6.51 13.30
CA PRO A 174 -20.29 6.84 14.56
C PRO A 174 -18.76 6.82 14.49
N PHE A 175 -18.18 5.96 13.66
CA PHE A 175 -16.73 5.81 13.48
C PHE A 175 -16.26 6.10 12.05
N GLY A 176 -17.07 6.81 11.26
CA GLY A 176 -16.63 7.25 9.93
C GLY A 176 -15.78 8.51 10.00
N ASP A 177 -14.88 8.65 9.04
CA ASP A 177 -13.89 9.73 8.94
C ASP A 177 -14.49 11.12 9.18
N MET A 178 -15.64 11.42 8.58
CA MET A 178 -16.27 12.73 8.72
C MET A 178 -16.77 12.99 10.14
N SER A 179 -17.24 11.94 10.83
CA SER A 179 -17.66 12.04 12.23
C SER A 179 -16.46 12.19 13.15
N GLN A 180 -15.35 11.50 12.90
CA GLN A 180 -14.16 11.54 13.74
C GLN A 180 -13.37 12.84 13.58
N ALA A 181 -13.17 13.30 12.33
CA ALA A 181 -12.39 14.50 12.03
C ALA A 181 -13.15 15.81 12.34
N PHE A 182 -14.45 15.88 12.00
CA PHE A 182 -15.23 17.12 12.08
C PHE A 182 -16.33 17.12 13.15
N GLY A 183 -16.76 15.94 13.62
CA GLY A 183 -17.87 15.80 14.56
C GLY A 183 -19.23 15.75 13.87
N THR A 184 -20.13 14.90 14.40
CA THR A 184 -21.50 14.76 13.91
C THR A 184 -22.26 16.09 13.94
N GLY A 185 -22.94 16.41 12.83
CA GLY A 185 -23.73 17.64 12.70
C GLY A 185 -22.93 18.90 12.36
N SER A 186 -21.60 18.80 12.22
CA SER A 186 -20.77 19.86 11.63
C SER A 186 -21.18 20.16 10.18
N PRO A 187 -20.85 21.35 9.63
CA PRO A 187 -21.10 21.67 8.23
C PRO A 187 -20.52 20.63 7.26
N GLU A 188 -19.31 20.14 7.52
CA GLU A 188 -18.61 19.13 6.72
C GLU A 188 -19.31 17.78 6.77
N TRP A 189 -19.73 17.37 7.97
CA TRP A 189 -20.49 16.14 8.15
C TRP A 189 -21.85 16.20 7.43
N ASN A 190 -22.56 17.34 7.51
CA ASN A 190 -23.84 17.51 6.82
C ASN A 190 -23.68 17.52 5.29
N ASP A 191 -22.59 18.10 4.79
CA ASP A 191 -22.22 18.07 3.37
C ASP A 191 -21.96 16.62 2.91
N ALA A 192 -21.20 15.84 3.70
CA ALA A 192 -21.01 14.42 3.44
C ALA A 192 -22.31 13.61 3.51
N VAL A 193 -23.25 13.90 4.42
CA VAL A 193 -24.57 13.26 4.43
C VAL A 193 -25.34 13.55 3.15
N ALA A 194 -25.38 14.80 2.71
CA ALA A 194 -26.06 15.19 1.48
C ALA A 194 -25.42 14.51 0.25
N SER A 195 -24.08 14.47 0.22
CA SER A 195 -23.32 13.80 -0.82
C SER A 195 -23.56 12.29 -0.84
N ASN A 196 -23.56 11.63 0.33
CA ASN A 196 -23.85 10.20 0.48
C ASN A 196 -25.27 9.81 0.07
N ALA A 197 -26.24 10.72 0.20
CA ALA A 197 -27.61 10.49 -0.24
C ALA A 197 -27.82 10.73 -1.75
N ALA A 198 -26.86 11.37 -2.44
CA ALA A 198 -26.97 11.66 -3.86
C ALA A 198 -26.73 10.40 -4.73
N PRO A 199 -27.32 10.32 -5.94
CA PRO A 199 -27.08 9.18 -6.85
C PRO A 199 -25.62 9.04 -7.25
N SER A 200 -25.14 7.79 -7.34
CA SER A 200 -23.79 7.48 -7.86
C SER A 200 -23.56 8.10 -9.24
N GLY A 201 -22.31 8.50 -9.52
CA GLY A 201 -21.94 9.09 -10.80
C GLY A 201 -22.51 10.50 -11.03
N THR A 202 -22.76 11.27 -9.97
CA THR A 202 -23.21 12.66 -10.06
C THR A 202 -22.26 13.61 -9.34
N ALA A 203 -22.21 14.88 -9.78
CA ALA A 203 -21.41 15.91 -9.12
C ALA A 203 -21.77 16.09 -7.63
N ALA A 204 -23.04 15.90 -7.26
CA ALA A 204 -23.48 15.97 -5.85
C ALA A 204 -22.94 14.79 -5.03
N ARG A 205 -22.83 13.59 -5.62
CA ARG A 205 -22.24 12.42 -4.96
C ARG A 205 -20.71 12.52 -4.85
N ALA A 206 -20.07 13.19 -5.80
CA ALA A 206 -18.63 13.42 -5.79
C ALA A 206 -18.19 14.47 -4.76
N SER A 207 -19.04 15.45 -4.45
CA SER A 207 -18.62 16.68 -3.77
C SER A 207 -17.87 16.48 -2.45
N ALA A 208 -18.32 15.55 -1.60
CA ALA A 208 -17.66 15.31 -0.31
C ALA A 208 -16.34 14.55 -0.47
N LEU A 209 -16.24 13.63 -1.44
CA LEU A 209 -14.97 12.97 -1.76
C LEU A 209 -13.95 14.03 -2.20
N THR A 210 -14.32 14.86 -3.17
CA THR A 210 -13.47 15.90 -3.74
C THR A 210 -13.00 16.92 -2.69
N ASP A 211 -13.86 17.27 -1.74
CA ASP A 211 -13.58 18.29 -0.73
C ASP A 211 -12.76 17.78 0.46
N TYR A 212 -13.00 16.56 0.94
CA TYR A 212 -12.54 16.11 2.27
C TYR A 212 -11.57 14.93 2.25
N VAL A 213 -11.57 14.11 1.20
CA VAL A 213 -10.81 12.84 1.14
C VAL A 213 -9.47 13.04 0.42
N GLY A 214 -8.50 12.18 0.74
CA GLY A 214 -7.29 11.94 -0.05
C GLY A 214 -6.24 13.04 0.00
N ILE A 215 -6.41 14.10 0.80
CA ILE A 215 -5.39 15.15 0.97
C ILE A 215 -5.38 15.61 2.43
N ALA A 216 -4.21 15.66 3.06
CA ALA A 216 -4.08 16.20 4.42
C ALA A 216 -2.75 16.93 4.64
N ILE A 217 -2.75 17.81 5.64
CA ILE A 217 -1.53 18.37 6.22
C ILE A 217 -1.58 18.18 7.74
N HIS A 218 -0.61 17.48 8.30
CA HIS A 218 -0.35 17.37 9.73
C HIS A 218 0.72 18.39 10.11
N CYS A 219 0.33 19.39 10.90
CA CYS A 219 1.21 20.51 11.20
C CYS A 219 2.10 20.23 12.40
N ALA A 220 3.30 20.81 12.36
CA ALA A 220 4.30 20.66 13.39
C ALA A 220 3.87 21.27 14.72
N GLN A 221 4.60 20.92 15.78
CA GLN A 221 4.41 21.53 17.09
C GLN A 221 4.59 23.06 17.00
N GLY A 222 3.59 23.82 17.44
CA GLY A 222 3.54 25.28 17.24
C GLY A 222 2.65 25.74 16.08
N GLY A 223 2.04 24.79 15.35
CA GLY A 223 0.90 25.00 14.47
C GLY A 223 1.23 25.17 12.98
N GLY A 224 2.47 25.49 12.61
CA GLY A 224 2.93 25.51 11.22
C GLY A 224 2.00 26.26 10.26
N ILE A 225 1.78 25.71 9.06
CA ILE A 225 0.83 26.27 8.10
C ILE A 225 -0.61 26.31 8.65
N CYS A 226 -1.01 25.37 9.51
CA CYS A 226 -2.34 25.32 10.13
C CYS A 226 -2.61 26.56 11.01
N ALA A 227 -1.58 27.16 11.60
CA ALA A 227 -1.69 28.36 12.43
C ALA A 227 -1.20 29.66 11.75
N SER A 228 -0.77 29.58 10.48
CA SER A 228 -0.12 30.69 9.78
C SER A 228 -0.99 31.94 9.59
N ASN A 229 -2.32 31.78 9.58
CA ASN A 229 -3.28 32.89 9.45
C ASN A 229 -4.65 32.50 10.03
N ALA A 230 -5.54 33.50 10.20
CA ALA A 230 -6.85 33.29 10.81
C ALA A 230 -7.75 32.30 10.06
N THR A 231 -7.66 32.24 8.73
CA THR A 231 -8.42 31.28 7.92
C THR A 231 -7.94 29.85 8.17
N ASN A 232 -6.63 29.63 8.19
CA ASN A 232 -6.06 28.31 8.45
C ASN A 232 -6.39 27.85 9.88
N VAL A 233 -6.32 28.76 10.87
CA VAL A 233 -6.70 28.44 12.25
C VAL A 233 -8.17 27.99 12.34
N ALA A 234 -9.08 28.71 11.68
CA ALA A 234 -10.51 28.36 11.67
C ALA A 234 -10.80 27.03 10.95
N ASN A 235 -10.01 26.70 9.92
CA ASN A 235 -10.18 25.50 9.10
C ASN A 235 -9.48 24.27 9.69
N SER A 236 -8.46 24.47 10.52
CA SER A 236 -7.72 23.37 11.15
C SER A 236 -8.57 22.62 12.18
N ARG A 237 -8.26 21.33 12.36
CA ARG A 237 -8.85 20.46 13.39
C ARG A 237 -7.75 19.92 14.28
N PRO A 238 -8.03 19.59 15.56
CA PRO A 238 -7.06 18.90 16.39
C PRO A 238 -6.62 17.58 15.73
N ASP A 239 -5.32 17.39 15.58
CA ASP A 239 -4.74 16.13 15.09
C ASP A 239 -4.58 15.21 16.31
N ARG A 240 -5.48 14.24 16.46
CA ARG A 240 -5.66 13.49 17.71
C ARG A 240 -5.03 12.11 17.63
N LEU A 241 -3.94 11.90 18.34
CA LEU A 241 -3.34 10.58 18.55
C LEU A 241 -3.28 10.28 20.05
N LEU A 242 -4.33 9.65 20.58
CA LEU A 242 -4.52 9.49 22.04
C LEU A 242 -3.57 8.45 22.65
N ASP A 243 -3.17 7.45 21.87
CA ASP A 243 -2.28 6.36 22.31
C ASP A 243 -0.80 6.64 22.01
N GLU A 244 -0.47 7.79 21.43
CA GLU A 244 0.89 8.13 21.02
C GLU A 244 1.82 8.23 22.23
N THR A 245 2.92 7.48 22.20
CA THR A 245 3.91 7.46 23.29
C THR A 245 4.49 8.86 23.49
N GLY A 246 4.57 9.35 24.74
CA GLY A 246 5.01 10.73 25.02
C GLY A 246 3.95 11.81 24.73
N GLY A 247 2.78 11.44 24.20
CA GLY A 247 1.65 12.31 23.95
C GLY A 247 1.72 13.07 22.61
N TYR A 248 0.55 13.55 22.18
CA TYR A 248 0.38 14.28 20.93
C TYR A 248 -0.70 15.39 21.04
N LEU A 249 -0.80 16.03 22.20
CA LEU A 249 -1.74 17.13 22.42
C LEU A 249 -1.22 18.44 21.85
N GLY A 250 -2.11 19.25 21.28
CA GLY A 250 -1.79 20.58 20.75
C GLY A 250 -1.33 20.62 19.29
N TYR A 251 -1.32 19.47 18.61
CA TYR A 251 -1.12 19.37 17.17
C TYR A 251 -2.43 19.64 16.42
N SER A 252 -2.32 20.04 15.17
CA SER A 252 -3.48 20.38 14.33
C SER A 252 -3.24 19.90 12.90
N ALA A 253 -4.32 19.61 12.20
CA ALA A 253 -4.29 19.17 10.81
C ALA A 253 -5.31 19.95 9.97
N LEU A 254 -5.04 20.02 8.66
CA LEU A 254 -5.98 20.43 7.63
C LEU A 254 -6.35 19.18 6.83
N TYR A 255 -7.64 18.86 6.78
CA TYR A 255 -8.15 17.69 6.05
C TYR A 255 -8.89 18.13 4.79
N GLY A 256 -8.59 17.46 3.69
CA GLY A 256 -9.24 17.64 2.41
C GLY A 256 -8.80 18.87 1.63
N ALA A 257 -8.95 18.80 0.32
CA ALA A 257 -8.63 19.88 -0.60
C ALA A 257 -9.39 21.19 -0.27
N LYS A 258 -10.58 21.09 0.34
CA LYS A 258 -11.38 22.24 0.78
C LYS A 258 -10.60 23.16 1.73
N TYR A 259 -9.76 22.58 2.59
CA TYR A 259 -8.99 23.32 3.59
C TYR A 259 -7.50 23.38 3.25
N VAL A 260 -6.97 22.37 2.58
CA VAL A 260 -5.58 22.34 2.12
C VAL A 260 -5.34 23.32 0.96
N ASN A 261 -6.17 23.32 -0.09
CA ASN A 261 -5.94 24.17 -1.27
C ASN A 261 -5.86 25.65 -0.92
N PRO A 262 -6.81 26.24 -0.14
CA PRO A 262 -6.69 27.63 0.24
C PRO A 262 -5.42 27.95 1.04
N ALA A 263 -4.95 27.02 1.89
CA ALA A 263 -3.75 27.21 2.69
C ALA A 263 -2.48 27.26 1.82
N ILE A 264 -2.28 26.26 0.96
CA ILE A 264 -1.07 26.16 0.13
C ILE A 264 -1.10 27.10 -1.09
N CYS A 265 -2.29 27.52 -1.55
CA CYS A 265 -2.43 28.48 -2.64
C CYS A 265 -2.40 29.96 -2.18
N ALA A 266 -2.35 30.22 -0.88
CA ALA A 266 -2.24 31.59 -0.35
C ALA A 266 -0.81 32.14 -0.40
N VAL A 267 0.20 31.28 -0.65
CA VAL A 267 1.60 31.72 -0.67
C VAL A 267 1.93 32.50 -1.94
N PRO A 268 2.80 33.53 -1.87
CA PRO A 268 3.16 34.31 -3.05
C PRO A 268 3.84 33.47 -4.14
N GLY A 269 3.26 33.45 -5.34
CA GLY A 269 3.82 32.71 -6.47
C GLY A 269 3.29 31.28 -6.60
N ALA A 270 2.33 30.86 -5.77
CA ALA A 270 1.71 29.55 -5.88
C ALA A 270 1.20 29.26 -7.30
N SER A 271 1.48 28.06 -7.79
CA SER A 271 0.92 27.52 -9.04
C SER A 271 -0.50 27.00 -8.77
N CYS A 272 -1.41 27.94 -8.59
CA CYS A 272 -2.82 27.67 -8.35
C CYS A 272 -3.73 28.54 -9.21
N GLN A 273 -4.92 28.02 -9.50
CA GLN A 273 -5.99 28.72 -10.18
C GLN A 273 -7.21 28.88 -9.29
N THR A 274 -8.22 29.61 -9.78
CA THR A 274 -9.54 29.69 -9.14
C THR A 274 -10.58 29.25 -10.15
N VAL A 275 -11.26 28.14 -9.85
CA VAL A 275 -12.28 27.52 -10.71
C VAL A 275 -13.56 27.44 -9.89
N GLY A 276 -14.66 27.99 -10.41
CA GLY A 276 -15.93 28.03 -9.69
C GLY A 276 -15.89 28.75 -8.33
N GLY A 277 -14.93 29.66 -8.13
CA GLY A 277 -14.72 30.35 -6.85
C GLY A 277 -13.89 29.57 -5.81
N LEU A 278 -13.48 28.34 -6.13
CA LEU A 278 -12.64 27.48 -5.28
C LEU A 278 -11.18 27.52 -5.74
N LYS A 279 -10.25 27.32 -4.82
CA LYS A 279 -8.81 27.20 -5.14
C LYS A 279 -8.50 25.82 -5.68
N ALA A 280 -7.80 25.79 -6.82
CA ALA A 280 -7.32 24.57 -7.47
C ALA A 280 -5.80 24.63 -7.55
N VAL A 281 -5.11 23.58 -7.08
CA VAL A 281 -3.69 23.39 -7.36
C VAL A 281 -3.54 23.05 -8.85
N ASN A 282 -2.50 23.56 -9.50
CA ASN A 282 -2.17 23.14 -10.86
C ASN A 282 -1.38 21.83 -10.84
N SER A 283 -1.78 20.90 -11.70
CA SER A 283 -0.98 19.72 -12.06
C SER A 283 0.37 20.12 -12.67
N THR A 284 1.27 19.15 -12.84
CA THR A 284 2.56 19.40 -13.53
C THR A 284 2.38 19.81 -15.00
N ALA A 285 1.21 19.54 -15.60
CA ALA A 285 0.84 20.01 -16.94
C ALA A 285 0.32 21.47 -16.95
N GLY A 286 0.10 22.09 -15.79
CA GLY A 286 -0.40 23.46 -15.65
C GLY A 286 -1.93 23.59 -15.59
N ASP A 287 -2.65 22.49 -15.79
CA ASP A 287 -4.12 22.44 -15.66
C ASP A 287 -4.53 22.36 -14.18
N PRO A 288 -5.68 22.95 -13.79
CA PRO A 288 -6.20 22.83 -12.43
C PRO A 288 -6.59 21.39 -12.15
N VAL A 289 -6.20 20.86 -10.98
CA VAL A 289 -6.65 19.54 -10.53
C VAL A 289 -8.11 19.63 -10.08
N THR A 290 -8.96 18.84 -10.74
CA THR A 290 -10.40 18.77 -10.46
C THR A 290 -10.87 17.31 -10.47
N ASP A 291 -12.01 17.05 -9.85
CA ASP A 291 -12.76 15.82 -10.07
C ASP A 291 -13.31 15.71 -11.50
N PRO A 292 -13.88 14.56 -11.90
CA PRO A 292 -14.49 14.36 -13.22
C PRO A 292 -15.65 15.31 -13.58
N PHE A 293 -16.19 16.06 -12.62
CA PHE A 293 -17.24 17.06 -12.84
C PHE A 293 -16.71 18.50 -12.84
N GLY A 294 -15.39 18.68 -12.78
CA GLY A 294 -14.72 19.98 -12.84
C GLY A 294 -14.67 20.72 -11.51
N ARG A 295 -14.98 20.06 -10.38
CA ARG A 295 -14.84 20.67 -9.05
C ARG A 295 -13.38 20.60 -8.60
N PRO A 296 -12.75 21.72 -8.20
CA PRO A 296 -11.40 21.70 -7.63
C PRO A 296 -11.31 20.84 -6.39
N GLY A 297 -10.31 19.96 -6.34
CA GLY A 297 -9.99 19.21 -5.13
C GLY A 297 -9.30 17.89 -5.40
N PHE A 298 -9.61 16.89 -4.57
CA PHE A 298 -9.13 15.53 -4.75
C PHE A 298 -9.81 14.89 -5.98
N PRO A 299 -9.05 14.40 -6.98
CA PRO A 299 -9.64 13.89 -8.21
C PRO A 299 -10.27 12.50 -8.08
N GLY A 300 -10.14 11.83 -6.92
CA GLY A 300 -10.39 10.39 -6.74
C GLY A 300 -9.09 9.60 -6.80
N PHE A 301 -9.10 8.35 -6.31
CA PHE A 301 -7.91 7.50 -6.26
C PHE A 301 -7.40 7.12 -7.65
N ASP A 302 -8.28 6.73 -8.57
CA ASP A 302 -7.98 6.54 -10.01
C ASP A 302 -7.59 7.86 -10.71
N GLY A 303 -7.91 8.99 -10.08
CA GLY A 303 -7.53 10.33 -10.51
C GLY A 303 -6.16 10.78 -10.00
N ALA A 304 -5.50 10.02 -9.13
CA ALA A 304 -4.17 10.30 -8.58
C ALA A 304 -3.03 10.03 -9.59
N LEU A 305 -3.28 10.33 -10.86
CA LEU A 305 -2.29 10.29 -11.93
C LEU A 305 -1.05 11.11 -11.54
N ALA A 306 0.14 10.68 -12.01
CA ALA A 306 1.41 11.33 -11.67
C ALA A 306 1.39 12.87 -11.79
N LYS A 307 0.75 13.42 -12.83
CA LYS A 307 0.64 14.88 -13.02
C LYS A 307 -0.09 15.61 -11.90
N ASN A 308 -1.08 14.96 -11.28
CA ASN A 308 -1.91 15.54 -10.23
C ASN A 308 -1.18 15.44 -8.89
N THR A 309 -0.75 14.23 -8.52
CA THR A 309 0.01 13.97 -7.28
C THR A 309 1.27 14.84 -7.21
N LEU A 310 2.13 14.78 -8.23
CA LEU A 310 3.37 15.57 -8.27
C LEU A 310 3.11 17.08 -8.27
N GLY A 311 1.97 17.52 -8.83
CA GLY A 311 1.54 18.92 -8.77
C GLY A 311 1.24 19.37 -7.34
N TYR A 312 0.52 18.55 -6.56
CA TYR A 312 0.26 18.77 -5.14
C TYR A 312 1.54 18.74 -4.30
N LEU A 313 2.40 17.73 -4.47
CA LEU A 313 3.65 17.64 -3.70
C LEU A 313 4.54 18.85 -3.94
N ALA A 314 4.71 19.29 -5.19
CA ALA A 314 5.47 20.50 -5.51
C ALA A 314 4.84 21.73 -4.84
N GLN A 315 3.51 21.89 -4.91
CA GLN A 315 2.84 23.03 -4.32
C GLN A 315 2.93 23.05 -2.78
N MET A 316 2.91 21.90 -2.13
CA MET A 316 3.12 21.77 -0.67
C MET A 316 4.55 22.17 -0.29
N GLN A 317 5.56 21.69 -1.02
CA GLN A 317 6.97 22.07 -0.79
C GLN A 317 7.16 23.59 -0.94
N GLU A 318 6.61 24.19 -2.00
CA GLU A 318 6.61 25.64 -2.24
C GLU A 318 5.89 26.43 -1.15
N ALA A 319 4.87 25.84 -0.53
CA ALA A 319 4.12 26.43 0.58
C ALA A 319 4.84 26.31 1.94
N GLY A 320 6.05 25.73 1.97
CA GLY A 320 6.86 25.59 3.18
C GLY A 320 6.61 24.31 3.98
N ILE A 321 6.03 23.29 3.35
CA ILE A 321 5.83 21.95 3.95
C ILE A 321 6.98 21.06 3.49
N PRO A 322 8.02 20.81 4.33
CA PRO A 322 9.23 20.13 3.90
C PRO A 322 9.07 18.62 3.69
N ILE A 323 8.06 18.00 4.30
CA ILE A 323 7.81 16.56 4.21
C ILE A 323 6.54 16.34 3.39
N THR A 324 6.69 15.77 2.19
CA THR A 324 5.56 15.54 1.28
C THR A 324 5.53 14.11 0.78
N TRP A 325 4.42 13.42 1.03
CA TRP A 325 4.21 12.02 0.67
C TRP A 325 3.08 11.93 -0.35
N GLY A 326 3.20 11.08 -1.37
CA GLY A 326 2.16 10.95 -2.38
C GLY A 326 2.06 9.56 -2.99
N TYR A 327 0.84 9.21 -3.37
CA TYR A 327 0.52 8.02 -4.14
C TYR A 327 0.29 8.35 -5.61
N ILE A 328 0.70 7.46 -6.50
CA ILE A 328 0.44 7.55 -7.94
C ILE A 328 -0.34 6.32 -8.37
N SER A 329 -1.52 6.53 -8.95
CA SER A 329 -2.37 5.46 -9.50
C SER A 329 -1.60 4.62 -10.51
N ASP A 330 -2.11 3.43 -10.74
CA ASP A 330 -1.45 2.49 -11.63
C ASP A 330 -1.43 3.00 -13.07
N ALA A 331 -0.53 2.42 -13.86
CA ALA A 331 -0.40 2.78 -15.27
C ALA A 331 -1.17 1.84 -16.22
N HIS A 332 -1.62 0.69 -15.71
CA HIS A 332 -2.12 -0.43 -16.50
C HIS A 332 -3.64 -0.49 -16.61
N ASP A 333 -4.37 0.36 -15.90
CA ASP A 333 -5.78 0.63 -16.09
C ASP A 333 -6.01 1.92 -16.89
N ASN A 334 -7.03 1.85 -17.76
CA ASN A 334 -7.59 3.03 -18.37
C ASN A 334 -8.58 3.70 -17.42
N HIS A 335 -8.08 4.68 -16.69
CA HIS A 335 -8.80 5.49 -15.68
C HIS A 335 -9.91 6.40 -16.24
N THR A 336 -10.34 6.20 -17.49
CA THR A 336 -11.50 6.94 -18.02
C THR A 336 -12.75 6.54 -17.25
N SER A 337 -13.62 7.49 -16.92
CA SER A 337 -14.91 7.21 -16.25
C SER A 337 -14.79 6.46 -14.91
N SER A 338 -13.63 6.51 -14.26
CA SER A 338 -13.43 6.02 -12.90
C SER A 338 -14.22 6.78 -11.86
N PHE A 339 -14.51 6.15 -10.72
CA PHE A 339 -15.22 6.82 -9.63
C PHE A 339 -14.44 8.07 -9.18
N PRO A 340 -15.08 9.26 -9.05
CA PRO A 340 -16.52 9.47 -8.89
C PRO A 340 -17.33 9.75 -10.17
N ALA A 341 -16.76 9.55 -11.36
CA ALA A 341 -17.44 9.78 -12.63
C ALA A 341 -18.69 8.88 -12.83
N PRO A 342 -19.56 9.23 -13.79
CA PRO A 342 -20.66 8.35 -14.19
C PRO A 342 -20.16 7.01 -14.71
N PHE A 343 -20.83 5.92 -14.31
CA PHE A 343 -20.52 4.56 -14.78
C PHE A 343 -20.51 4.47 -16.31
N ASN A 344 -19.49 3.81 -16.82
CA ASN A 344 -19.35 3.47 -18.22
C ASN A 344 -19.15 1.95 -18.34
N PRO A 345 -19.98 1.20 -19.08
CA PRO A 345 -19.82 -0.25 -19.16
C PRO A 345 -18.55 -0.70 -19.91
N ALA A 346 -17.80 0.22 -20.53
CA ALA A 346 -16.52 -0.06 -21.16
C ALA A 346 -15.33 0.41 -20.33
N PHE A 347 -15.55 1.18 -19.26
CA PHE A 347 -14.48 1.84 -18.50
C PHE A 347 -14.83 2.06 -17.01
N PRO A 348 -13.84 2.07 -16.09
CA PRO A 348 -12.42 1.80 -16.34
C PRO A 348 -12.20 0.37 -16.80
N ARG A 349 -11.10 0.11 -17.48
CA ARG A 349 -10.73 -1.23 -17.92
C ARG A 349 -9.23 -1.41 -17.92
N ALA A 350 -8.77 -2.62 -17.59
CA ALA A 350 -7.37 -3.00 -17.72
C ALA A 350 -6.87 -2.85 -19.16
N SER A 351 -5.57 -2.59 -19.29
CA SER A 351 -4.79 -2.56 -20.52
C SER A 351 -3.65 -3.56 -20.42
N GLY A 352 -3.36 -4.24 -21.53
CA GLY A 352 -2.26 -5.21 -21.55
C GLY A 352 -0.91 -4.56 -21.85
N PRO A 353 0.23 -5.18 -21.48
CA PRO A 353 1.56 -4.67 -21.77
C PRO A 353 1.71 -4.30 -23.24
N GLY A 354 2.17 -3.07 -23.49
CA GLY A 354 2.43 -2.56 -24.84
C GLY A 354 1.19 -2.09 -25.59
N GLU A 355 0.01 -2.11 -24.97
CA GLU A 355 -1.20 -1.50 -25.52
C GLU A 355 -1.08 0.02 -25.64
N ALA A 356 -1.74 0.60 -26.64
CA ALA A 356 -1.51 1.99 -27.03
C ALA A 356 -1.83 3.01 -25.93
N ASP A 357 -2.88 2.77 -25.13
CA ASP A 357 -3.25 3.65 -24.03
C ASP A 357 -2.37 3.46 -22.79
N TYR A 358 -1.98 2.23 -22.45
CA TYR A 358 -0.98 1.96 -21.41
C TYR A 358 0.33 2.71 -21.72
N LYS A 359 0.85 2.57 -22.95
CA LYS A 359 2.04 3.31 -23.39
C LYS A 359 1.87 4.83 -23.32
N ALA A 360 0.67 5.33 -23.63
CA ALA A 360 0.38 6.76 -23.54
C ALA A 360 0.33 7.26 -22.09
N GLN A 361 -0.21 6.45 -21.17
CA GLN A 361 -0.26 6.73 -19.74
C GLN A 361 1.15 6.81 -19.14
N LEU A 362 1.99 5.81 -19.39
CA LEU A 362 3.39 5.81 -18.95
C LEU A 362 4.17 6.99 -19.52
N LYS A 363 3.92 7.37 -20.79
CA LYS A 363 4.52 8.57 -21.38
C LYS A 363 4.05 9.85 -20.69
N ALA A 364 2.78 9.93 -20.29
CA ALA A 364 2.25 11.06 -19.54
C ALA A 364 2.84 11.13 -18.12
N TYR A 365 3.11 9.98 -17.49
CA TYR A 365 3.77 9.91 -16.19
C TYR A 365 5.23 10.36 -16.31
N ASP A 366 5.95 9.91 -17.34
CA ASP A 366 7.30 10.36 -17.65
C ASP A 366 7.39 11.89 -17.82
N ASP A 367 6.47 12.47 -18.60
CA ASP A 367 6.37 13.92 -18.78
C ASP A 367 6.08 14.65 -17.47
N ALA A 368 5.25 14.08 -16.61
CA ALA A 368 4.96 14.62 -15.29
C ALA A 368 6.19 14.64 -14.39
N PHE A 369 7.01 13.58 -14.39
CA PHE A 369 8.28 13.55 -13.65
C PHE A 369 9.29 14.57 -14.19
N ALA A 370 9.42 14.70 -15.51
CA ALA A 370 10.27 15.71 -16.13
C ALA A 370 9.89 17.13 -15.67
N ALA A 371 8.59 17.45 -15.72
CA ALA A 371 8.06 18.73 -15.27
C ALA A 371 8.21 18.94 -13.76
N TYR A 372 7.98 17.90 -12.95
CA TYR A 372 8.12 17.94 -11.49
C TYR A 372 9.55 18.25 -11.05
N PHE A 373 10.54 17.50 -11.56
CA PHE A 373 11.94 17.73 -11.21
C PHE A 373 12.41 19.10 -11.66
N GLN A 374 11.97 19.57 -12.82
CA GLN A 374 12.30 20.93 -13.27
C GLN A 374 11.65 22.00 -12.37
N ARG A 375 10.41 21.79 -11.93
CA ARG A 375 9.69 22.68 -11.02
C ARG A 375 10.42 22.80 -9.68
N LEU A 376 10.68 21.67 -9.01
CA LEU A 376 11.42 21.67 -7.74
C LEU A 376 12.80 22.31 -7.85
N LYS A 377 13.53 22.01 -8.94
CA LYS A 377 14.87 22.58 -9.16
C LYS A 377 14.84 24.10 -9.31
N ASN A 378 13.78 24.68 -9.87
CA ASN A 378 13.63 26.13 -9.96
C ASN A 378 13.55 26.80 -8.58
N ASP A 379 13.05 26.07 -7.57
CA ASP A 379 12.98 26.50 -6.18
C ASP A 379 14.19 26.09 -5.35
N GLY A 380 15.20 25.47 -6.00
CA GLY A 380 16.42 24.99 -5.34
C GLY A 380 16.20 23.72 -4.53
N ILE A 381 15.13 22.97 -4.80
CA ILE A 381 14.85 21.66 -4.20
C ILE A 381 15.32 20.60 -5.20
N ASP A 382 16.37 19.86 -4.85
CA ASP A 382 16.93 18.81 -5.71
C ASP A 382 17.64 17.72 -4.88
N GLN A 383 18.30 16.77 -5.53
CA GLN A 383 18.98 15.67 -4.87
C GLN A 383 20.15 16.10 -3.95
N SER A 384 20.56 17.37 -3.96
CA SER A 384 21.61 17.88 -3.07
C SER A 384 21.10 18.27 -1.68
N ASN A 385 19.79 18.45 -1.51
CA ASN A 385 19.15 18.83 -0.25
C ASN A 385 17.84 18.10 0.07
N THR A 386 17.44 17.14 -0.76
CA THR A 386 16.17 16.40 -0.61
C THR A 386 16.45 14.91 -0.55
N LEU A 387 15.77 14.21 0.36
CA LEU A 387 15.65 12.76 0.33
C LEU A 387 14.44 12.39 -0.50
N PHE A 388 14.67 11.74 -1.63
CA PHE A 388 13.64 11.08 -2.42
C PHE A 388 13.65 9.59 -2.09
N MET A 389 12.48 9.08 -1.73
CA MET A 389 12.19 7.65 -1.64
C MET A 389 11.04 7.37 -2.60
N VAL A 390 11.26 6.45 -3.54
CA VAL A 390 10.26 6.08 -4.54
C VAL A 390 10.15 4.56 -4.56
N THR A 391 8.94 4.03 -4.38
CA THR A 391 8.66 2.59 -4.34
C THR A 391 7.31 2.30 -4.96
N VAL A 392 6.90 1.05 -4.92
CA VAL A 392 5.55 0.57 -5.22
C VAL A 392 4.94 -0.07 -3.97
N ASP A 393 3.62 -0.18 -3.88
CA ASP A 393 2.88 -0.86 -2.80
C ASP A 393 2.86 -2.38 -2.92
N GLU A 394 2.94 -2.89 -4.15
CA GLU A 394 3.06 -4.30 -4.48
C GLU A 394 3.44 -4.49 -5.97
N GLY A 395 3.60 -5.74 -6.42
CA GLY A 395 3.57 -6.07 -7.83
C GLY A 395 2.28 -6.81 -8.19
N ASP A 396 2.03 -6.99 -9.47
CA ASP A 396 0.90 -7.75 -9.97
C ASP A 396 1.32 -8.75 -11.07
N LYS A 397 0.35 -9.52 -11.54
CA LYS A 397 0.49 -10.41 -12.69
C LYS A 397 -0.65 -10.16 -13.67
N LEU A 398 -0.28 -9.98 -14.93
CA LEU A 398 -1.25 -10.01 -16.02
C LEU A 398 -1.97 -11.37 -16.11
N ALA A 399 -3.27 -11.37 -15.85
CA ALA A 399 -4.22 -12.39 -16.26
C ALA A 399 -4.66 -12.10 -17.72
N GLY A 400 -4.06 -12.80 -18.69
CA GLY A 400 -4.31 -12.51 -20.09
C GLY A 400 -3.54 -13.36 -21.09
N GLY A 401 -4.03 -13.34 -22.32
CA GLY A 401 -3.35 -13.90 -23.49
C GLY A 401 -2.26 -12.98 -24.02
N ILE A 402 -1.61 -13.39 -25.10
CA ILE A 402 -0.55 -12.59 -25.73
C ILE A 402 -1.19 -11.55 -26.66
N GLY A 403 -0.83 -10.27 -26.49
CA GLY A 403 -1.32 -9.19 -27.34
C GLY A 403 -0.92 -9.37 -28.82
N THR A 404 -1.78 -8.90 -29.73
CA THR A 404 -1.54 -9.00 -31.18
C THR A 404 -0.77 -7.79 -31.69
N PRO A 405 0.41 -7.95 -32.32
CA PRO A 405 1.19 -6.83 -32.83
C PRO A 405 0.42 -5.95 -33.81
N GLN A 406 0.56 -4.63 -33.64
CA GLN A 406 -0.01 -3.59 -34.50
C GLN A 406 1.07 -2.94 -35.38
N THR A 407 0.64 -2.27 -36.45
CA THR A 407 1.54 -1.59 -37.41
C THR A 407 2.37 -0.47 -36.77
N ASP A 408 1.88 0.14 -35.69
CA ASP A 408 2.56 1.21 -34.93
C ASP A 408 3.52 0.66 -33.85
N GLY A 409 3.68 -0.66 -33.76
CA GLY A 409 4.51 -1.32 -32.75
C GLY A 409 3.87 -1.41 -31.36
N SER A 410 2.58 -1.08 -31.20
CA SER A 410 1.79 -1.46 -30.03
C SER A 410 1.30 -2.91 -30.12
N LEU A 411 0.76 -3.42 -29.02
CA LEU A 411 0.00 -4.68 -28.97
C LEU A 411 -1.49 -4.37 -28.81
N ALA A 412 -2.36 -5.19 -29.40
CA ALA A 412 -3.81 -5.09 -29.21
C ALA A 412 -4.35 -6.31 -28.47
N TYR A 413 -5.18 -6.03 -27.46
CA TYR A 413 -5.89 -7.03 -26.65
C TYR A 413 -7.39 -7.00 -26.95
N ALA A 414 -8.05 -8.13 -26.73
CA ALA A 414 -9.50 -8.22 -26.83
C ALA A 414 -10.13 -7.90 -25.48
N HIS A 415 -10.95 -6.85 -25.45
CA HIS A 415 -11.64 -6.34 -24.26
C HIS A 415 -13.11 -6.76 -24.28
N THR A 416 -13.38 -8.04 -24.01
CA THR A 416 -14.75 -8.58 -24.02
C THR A 416 -14.97 -9.59 -22.91
N ASN A 417 -16.14 -9.56 -22.27
CA ASN A 417 -16.52 -10.63 -21.35
C ASN A 417 -16.79 -11.90 -22.15
N CYS A 418 -16.17 -13.00 -21.74
CA CYS A 418 -16.26 -14.24 -22.50
C CYS A 418 -16.03 -15.47 -21.61
N SER A 419 -16.30 -16.65 -22.16
CA SER A 419 -16.09 -17.92 -21.46
C SER A 419 -15.53 -18.95 -22.43
N TRP A 420 -14.50 -19.68 -22.03
CA TRP A 420 -13.97 -20.79 -22.85
C TRP A 420 -14.88 -22.02 -22.84
N THR A 421 -15.88 -22.07 -21.96
CA THR A 421 -16.80 -23.21 -21.82
C THR A 421 -18.07 -23.06 -22.67
N THR A 422 -18.34 -21.88 -23.23
CA THR A 422 -19.55 -21.58 -24.02
C THR A 422 -19.23 -20.65 -25.19
N THR A 423 -19.95 -20.77 -26.31
CA THR A 423 -19.77 -19.89 -27.47
C THR A 423 -20.29 -18.45 -27.20
N PRO A 424 -19.55 -17.39 -27.58
CA PRO A 424 -18.25 -17.40 -28.26
C PRO A 424 -17.10 -17.66 -27.27
N ALA A 425 -16.19 -18.55 -27.68
CA ALA A 425 -14.94 -18.76 -26.96
C ALA A 425 -14.12 -17.48 -26.98
N CYS A 426 -13.36 -17.25 -25.91
CA CYS A 426 -12.53 -16.06 -25.82
C CYS A 426 -11.42 -16.07 -26.88
N PRO A 427 -11.09 -14.91 -27.45
CA PRO A 427 -9.94 -14.76 -28.34
C PRO A 427 -8.62 -15.15 -27.67
N THR A 428 -7.62 -15.51 -28.47
CA THR A 428 -6.27 -15.84 -27.96
C THR A 428 -5.53 -14.63 -27.38
N ASN A 429 -5.93 -13.42 -27.76
CA ASN A 429 -5.41 -12.16 -27.23
C ASN A 429 -6.37 -11.53 -26.18
N GLN A 430 -7.24 -12.34 -25.58
CA GLN A 430 -8.15 -11.91 -24.52
C GLN A 430 -7.38 -11.50 -23.27
N ILE A 431 -7.72 -10.35 -22.71
CA ILE A 431 -7.23 -9.88 -21.40
C ILE A 431 -8.33 -10.05 -20.34
N GLY A 432 -7.95 -10.29 -19.09
CA GLY A 432 -8.85 -10.25 -17.95
C GLY A 432 -8.69 -11.41 -16.97
N GLU A 433 -9.03 -11.16 -15.72
CA GLU A 433 -9.01 -12.16 -14.66
C GLU A 433 -10.11 -13.22 -14.84
N VAL A 434 -9.80 -14.45 -14.47
CA VAL A 434 -10.73 -15.58 -14.46
C VAL A 434 -11.57 -15.52 -13.18
N ASN A 435 -12.77 -14.99 -13.30
CA ASN A 435 -13.69 -14.80 -12.21
C ASN A 435 -14.45 -16.09 -11.88
N MET A 436 -14.44 -16.51 -10.62
CA MET A 436 -15.18 -17.69 -10.16
C MET A 436 -15.86 -17.49 -8.80
N ASN A 437 -17.15 -17.82 -8.72
CA ASN A 437 -17.81 -18.02 -7.42
C ASN A 437 -17.61 -19.46 -6.95
N MET A 438 -16.70 -19.63 -5.99
CA MET A 438 -16.28 -20.90 -5.43
C MET A 438 -17.42 -21.61 -4.68
N ARG A 439 -18.31 -20.87 -4.02
CA ARG A 439 -19.39 -21.48 -3.21
C ARG A 439 -20.25 -22.44 -4.03
N THR A 440 -20.46 -22.13 -5.30
CA THR A 440 -21.26 -22.96 -6.21
C THR A 440 -20.54 -24.23 -6.68
N LYS A 441 -19.23 -24.34 -6.44
CA LYS A 441 -18.37 -25.45 -6.83
C LYS A 441 -18.01 -26.36 -5.65
N LEU A 442 -18.18 -25.88 -4.42
CA LEU A 442 -17.90 -26.66 -3.21
C LEU A 442 -19.01 -27.71 -2.95
N PRO A 443 -18.67 -28.86 -2.34
CA PRO A 443 -19.63 -29.93 -2.09
C PRO A 443 -20.77 -29.54 -1.13
N THR A 444 -21.90 -30.25 -1.24
CA THR A 444 -22.99 -30.15 -0.26
C THR A 444 -22.51 -30.45 1.16
N GLY A 445 -22.93 -29.65 2.13
CA GLY A 445 -22.50 -29.77 3.53
C GLY A 445 -21.33 -28.87 3.91
N THR A 446 -20.77 -28.11 2.95
CA THR A 446 -19.86 -27.00 3.24
C THR A 446 -20.52 -26.02 4.20
N PRO A 447 -19.85 -25.61 5.30
CA PRO A 447 -20.42 -24.67 6.26
C PRO A 447 -20.70 -23.31 5.63
N GLY A 448 -21.45 -22.45 6.31
CA GLY A 448 -21.57 -21.06 5.90
C GLY A 448 -20.24 -20.33 6.14
N PHE A 449 -19.81 -19.51 5.19
CA PHE A 449 -18.59 -18.70 5.29
C PHE A 449 -18.77 -17.34 4.61
N GLN A 450 -17.82 -16.43 4.80
CA GLN A 450 -17.55 -15.29 3.92
C GLN A 450 -16.10 -15.41 3.41
N VAL A 451 -15.78 -14.72 2.33
CA VAL A 451 -14.39 -14.59 1.88
C VAL A 451 -14.06 -13.14 1.62
N HIS A 452 -12.82 -12.73 1.89
CA HIS A 452 -12.24 -11.63 1.14
C HIS A 452 -12.11 -12.09 -0.32
N ASN A 453 -12.75 -11.38 -1.25
CA ASN A 453 -12.71 -11.76 -2.65
C ASN A 453 -11.33 -11.40 -3.22
N ASP A 454 -10.62 -12.39 -3.73
CA ASP A 454 -9.23 -12.21 -4.18
C ASP A 454 -8.73 -13.39 -5.01
N SER A 455 -7.52 -13.28 -5.58
CA SER A 455 -6.70 -14.41 -6.00
C SER A 455 -6.20 -15.23 -4.80
N ALA A 456 -5.92 -14.57 -3.67
CA ALA A 456 -5.58 -15.17 -2.39
C ALA A 456 -6.72 -15.07 -1.34
N PRO A 457 -7.91 -15.68 -1.55
CA PRO A 457 -9.06 -15.45 -0.70
C PRO A 457 -8.84 -15.94 0.74
N THR A 458 -9.10 -15.06 1.70
CA THR A 458 -9.16 -15.41 3.13
C THR A 458 -10.57 -15.83 3.51
N PHE A 459 -10.72 -16.98 4.16
CA PHE A 459 -12.01 -17.61 4.48
C PHE A 459 -12.40 -17.38 5.93
N TYR A 460 -13.62 -16.90 6.18
CA TYR A 460 -14.18 -16.69 7.52
C TYR A 460 -15.38 -17.61 7.71
N VAL A 461 -15.20 -18.71 8.42
CA VAL A 461 -16.24 -19.73 8.57
C VAL A 461 -17.15 -19.42 9.75
N ASN A 462 -18.47 -19.46 9.53
CA ASN A 462 -19.48 -19.20 10.55
C ASN A 462 -19.26 -20.08 11.79
N GLY A 463 -19.35 -19.46 12.95
CA GLY A 463 -19.08 -20.10 14.24
C GLY A 463 -17.63 -20.03 14.69
N GLN A 464 -16.72 -19.49 13.86
CA GLN A 464 -15.27 -19.45 14.10
C GLN A 464 -14.75 -20.81 14.62
N PRO A 465 -14.89 -21.88 13.82
CA PRO A 465 -14.48 -23.21 14.27
C PRO A 465 -12.96 -23.25 14.51
N GLU A 466 -12.56 -23.93 15.57
CA GLU A 466 -11.15 -24.26 15.83
C GLU A 466 -10.53 -25.01 14.64
N ARG A 467 -9.22 -24.81 14.39
CA ARG A 467 -8.51 -25.41 13.24
C ARG A 467 -8.65 -26.95 13.15
N THR A 468 -8.76 -27.64 14.28
CA THR A 468 -8.94 -29.11 14.32
C THR A 468 -10.38 -29.58 14.12
N ASN A 469 -11.33 -28.66 13.86
CA ASN A 469 -12.73 -29.00 13.65
C ASN A 469 -12.89 -29.81 12.36
N SER A 470 -13.47 -31.01 12.45
CA SER A 470 -13.58 -31.92 11.30
C SER A 470 -14.36 -31.36 10.10
N VAL A 471 -15.30 -30.44 10.32
CA VAL A 471 -16.07 -29.78 9.24
C VAL A 471 -15.22 -28.74 8.53
N LEU A 472 -14.47 -27.93 9.29
CA LEU A 472 -13.49 -26.98 8.73
C LEU A 472 -12.41 -27.74 7.93
N ARG A 473 -11.80 -28.76 8.53
CA ARG A 473 -10.79 -29.63 7.89
C ARG A 473 -11.27 -30.23 6.59
N LYS A 474 -12.55 -30.63 6.53
CA LYS A 474 -13.16 -31.12 5.29
C LYS A 474 -13.27 -30.00 4.24
N MET A 475 -13.74 -28.82 4.65
CA MET A 475 -13.87 -27.67 3.76
C MET A 475 -12.51 -27.25 3.17
N GLU A 476 -11.46 -27.18 3.97
CA GLU A 476 -10.11 -26.82 3.51
C GLU A 476 -9.60 -27.78 2.43
N ARG A 477 -9.82 -29.10 2.62
CA ARG A 477 -9.50 -30.11 1.60
C ARG A 477 -10.37 -29.95 0.35
N ASP A 478 -11.67 -29.73 0.51
CA ASP A 478 -12.59 -29.51 -0.62
C ASP A 478 -12.19 -28.26 -1.44
N VAL A 479 -11.71 -27.20 -0.78
CA VAL A 479 -11.14 -26.00 -1.42
C VAL A 479 -9.81 -26.34 -2.10
N GLY A 480 -8.90 -27.03 -1.41
CA GLY A 480 -7.59 -27.44 -1.94
C GLY A 480 -7.64 -28.39 -3.14
N ASP A 481 -8.73 -29.17 -3.26
CA ASP A 481 -9.00 -30.09 -4.36
C ASP A 481 -9.85 -29.45 -5.47
N LEU A 482 -10.22 -28.17 -5.33
CA LEU A 482 -11.04 -27.49 -6.32
C LEU A 482 -10.31 -27.43 -7.66
N GLN A 483 -11.01 -27.90 -8.71
CA GLN A 483 -10.53 -27.83 -10.07
C GLN A 483 -11.48 -27.04 -10.96
N ALA A 484 -10.90 -26.19 -11.80
CA ALA A 484 -11.61 -25.40 -12.79
C ALA A 484 -10.73 -25.17 -14.02
N ILE A 485 -11.35 -24.79 -15.14
CA ILE A 485 -10.60 -24.45 -16.36
C ILE A 485 -10.08 -23.03 -16.19
N ASP A 486 -8.77 -22.90 -16.03
CA ASP A 486 -8.06 -21.66 -16.29
C ASP A 486 -7.66 -21.63 -17.78
N PRO A 487 -8.29 -20.78 -18.58
CA PRO A 487 -8.06 -20.72 -20.02
C PRO A 487 -6.65 -20.28 -20.43
N TYR A 488 -5.92 -19.58 -19.56
CA TYR A 488 -4.56 -19.13 -19.85
C TYR A 488 -3.52 -20.23 -19.60
N VAL A 489 -3.90 -21.27 -18.84
CA VAL A 489 -3.02 -22.38 -18.47
C VAL A 489 -3.37 -23.67 -19.24
N SER A 490 -4.65 -24.06 -19.27
CA SER A 490 -5.07 -25.37 -19.78
C SER A 490 -6.52 -25.38 -20.26
N SER A 491 -6.79 -26.13 -21.34
CA SER A 491 -8.16 -26.39 -21.81
C SER A 491 -8.91 -27.47 -21.00
N SER A 492 -8.22 -28.13 -20.07
CA SER A 492 -8.79 -29.10 -19.12
C SER A 492 -8.72 -28.55 -17.70
N PRO A 493 -9.68 -28.89 -16.80
CA PRO A 493 -9.64 -28.43 -15.43
C PRO A 493 -8.31 -28.75 -14.74
N THR A 494 -7.73 -27.72 -14.11
CA THR A 494 -6.53 -27.79 -13.28
C THR A 494 -6.87 -27.39 -11.86
N THR A 495 -5.93 -27.59 -10.94
CA THR A 495 -6.10 -27.14 -9.54
C THR A 495 -6.18 -25.62 -9.51
N VAL A 496 -7.12 -25.08 -8.72
CA VAL A 496 -7.28 -23.63 -8.54
C VAL A 496 -6.28 -23.10 -7.52
N PHE A 497 -6.11 -23.82 -6.40
CA PHE A 497 -5.26 -23.42 -5.28
C PHE A 497 -3.89 -24.11 -5.28
N GLU A 498 -2.82 -23.32 -5.32
CA GLU A 498 -1.44 -23.78 -5.26
C GLU A 498 -0.98 -24.04 -3.81
N ARG A 499 -1.38 -23.19 -2.88
CA ARG A 499 -1.07 -23.31 -1.44
C ARG A 499 -2.29 -23.01 -0.57
N LEU A 500 -2.24 -23.50 0.66
CA LEU A 500 -3.21 -23.24 1.71
C LEU A 500 -2.45 -22.93 3.00
N ALA A 501 -2.97 -21.97 3.78
CA ALA A 501 -2.48 -21.64 5.10
C ALA A 501 -3.67 -21.64 6.07
N ASP A 502 -3.62 -22.45 7.12
CA ASP A 502 -4.57 -22.32 8.24
C ASP A 502 -4.02 -21.32 9.26
N THR A 503 -4.75 -21.09 10.36
CA THR A 503 -4.36 -20.14 11.42
C THR A 503 -2.93 -20.27 11.96
N VAL A 504 -2.32 -21.47 11.91
CA VAL A 504 -0.93 -21.69 12.35
C VAL A 504 0.04 -21.11 11.33
N GLU A 505 -0.15 -21.44 10.05
CA GLU A 505 0.70 -20.91 8.97
C GLU A 505 0.44 -19.42 8.72
N GLU A 506 -0.81 -18.96 8.80
CA GLU A 506 -1.15 -17.53 8.73
C GLU A 506 -0.35 -16.72 9.77
N LYS A 507 -0.11 -17.28 10.97
CA LYS A 507 0.73 -16.62 11.97
C LYS A 507 2.19 -16.52 11.50
N THR A 508 2.73 -17.58 10.89
CA THR A 508 4.07 -17.57 10.31
C THR A 508 4.22 -16.49 9.23
N LEU A 509 3.17 -16.29 8.43
CA LEU A 509 3.11 -15.33 7.33
C LEU A 509 2.79 -13.88 7.74
N HIS A 510 2.78 -13.56 9.04
CA HIS A 510 2.37 -12.24 9.55
C HIS A 510 0.92 -11.84 9.23
N MET A 511 0.01 -12.82 9.14
CA MET A 511 -1.42 -12.61 8.86
C MET A 511 -2.31 -12.68 10.12
N VAL A 512 -1.71 -12.80 11.32
CA VAL A 512 -2.43 -12.90 12.60
C VAL A 512 -2.03 -11.77 13.53
N ASN A 513 -2.89 -10.77 13.67
CA ASN A 513 -2.62 -9.56 14.46
C ASN A 513 -3.04 -9.69 15.95
N SER A 514 -2.88 -8.59 16.69
CA SER A 514 -3.21 -8.52 18.13
C SER A 514 -4.71 -8.60 18.48
N ASP A 515 -5.59 -8.61 17.49
CA ASP A 515 -7.03 -8.85 17.62
C ASP A 515 -7.42 -10.23 17.06
N PRO A 516 -7.64 -11.24 17.93
CA PRO A 516 -8.01 -12.58 17.49
C PRO A 516 -9.39 -12.68 16.83
N ALA A 517 -10.20 -11.61 16.86
CA ALA A 517 -11.45 -11.55 16.10
C ALA A 517 -11.21 -11.38 14.59
N ARG A 518 -10.04 -10.86 14.17
CA ARG A 518 -9.74 -10.57 12.75
C ARG A 518 -9.00 -11.70 12.03
N THR A 519 -8.60 -12.73 12.75
CA THR A 519 -7.92 -13.90 12.17
C THR A 519 -8.89 -14.66 11.25
N PRO A 520 -8.56 -14.87 9.97
CA PRO A 520 -9.30 -15.79 9.11
C PRO A 520 -9.33 -17.21 9.68
N SER A 521 -10.20 -18.06 9.15
CA SER A 521 -10.17 -19.50 9.46
C SER A 521 -9.04 -20.21 8.72
N PHE A 522 -8.81 -19.82 7.47
CA PHE A 522 -7.69 -20.21 6.61
C PHE A 522 -7.67 -19.32 5.37
N THR A 523 -6.56 -19.35 4.64
CA THR A 523 -6.33 -18.63 3.38
C THR A 523 -5.94 -19.62 2.29
N GLY A 524 -6.45 -19.41 1.08
CA GLY A 524 -5.98 -20.13 -0.10
C GLY A 524 -5.26 -19.20 -1.05
N PHE A 525 -4.14 -19.67 -1.61
CA PHE A 525 -3.31 -18.97 -2.58
C PHE A 525 -3.47 -19.67 -3.93
N ALA A 526 -3.99 -18.97 -4.93
CA ALA A 526 -4.42 -19.54 -6.19
C ALA A 526 -3.34 -19.44 -7.28
N ASP A 527 -3.63 -19.94 -8.48
CA ASP A 527 -2.96 -19.36 -9.65
C ASP A 527 -3.41 -17.89 -9.77
N PRO A 528 -2.50 -16.93 -9.91
CA PRO A 528 -2.82 -15.50 -9.97
C PRO A 528 -3.46 -15.06 -11.31
N ASN A 529 -4.14 -15.96 -12.02
CA ASN A 529 -5.11 -15.60 -13.05
C ASN A 529 -6.54 -15.55 -12.48
N TRP A 530 -6.77 -16.06 -11.27
CA TRP A 530 -8.10 -16.18 -10.68
C TRP A 530 -8.49 -14.95 -9.87
N PHE A 531 -9.76 -14.54 -10.00
CA PHE A 531 -10.43 -13.70 -9.02
C PHE A 531 -11.57 -14.50 -8.36
N LEU A 532 -11.38 -14.86 -7.10
CA LEU A 532 -12.21 -15.83 -6.41
C LEU A 532 -13.18 -15.16 -5.44
N THR A 533 -14.45 -15.51 -5.56
CA THR A 533 -15.52 -14.97 -4.72
C THR A 533 -16.27 -16.07 -3.97
N GLY A 534 -16.92 -15.70 -2.87
CA GLY A 534 -17.63 -16.63 -1.98
C GLY A 534 -19.10 -16.26 -1.71
N GLY A 535 -19.68 -15.36 -2.50
CA GLY A 535 -21.03 -14.84 -2.26
C GLY A 535 -22.14 -15.90 -2.35
N THR A 536 -23.22 -15.71 -1.59
CA THR A 536 -24.43 -16.55 -1.72
C THR A 536 -25.19 -16.20 -2.99
N VAL A 537 -25.76 -17.17 -3.70
CA VAL A 537 -26.58 -16.93 -4.91
C VAL A 537 -27.80 -16.01 -4.71
N ALA A 538 -28.24 -15.79 -3.46
CA ALA A 538 -29.28 -14.82 -3.12
C ALA A 538 -28.78 -13.35 -3.16
N ASN A 539 -27.46 -13.13 -3.14
CA ASN A 539 -26.85 -11.85 -3.44
C ASN A 539 -26.67 -11.77 -4.98
N PRO A 540 -27.33 -10.84 -5.67
CA PRO A 540 -27.26 -10.73 -7.13
C PRO A 540 -25.84 -10.48 -7.67
N ASN A 541 -24.91 -10.02 -6.82
CA ASN A 541 -23.51 -9.77 -7.16
C ASN A 541 -22.58 -10.94 -6.80
N ALA A 542 -23.13 -12.07 -6.34
CA ALA A 542 -22.31 -13.20 -5.91
C ALA A 542 -21.72 -14.02 -7.06
N ASN A 543 -22.33 -13.98 -8.24
CA ASN A 543 -21.79 -14.66 -9.42
C ASN A 543 -21.00 -13.67 -10.26
N PRO A 544 -19.98 -14.15 -11.00
CA PRO A 544 -19.29 -13.33 -11.98
C PRO A 544 -20.28 -12.60 -12.91
N SER A 545 -20.07 -11.30 -13.10
CA SER A 545 -20.87 -10.42 -13.95
C SER A 545 -20.72 -10.75 -15.45
N CYS A 546 -19.68 -11.51 -15.82
CA CYS A 546 -19.32 -11.89 -17.19
C CYS A 546 -20.14 -13.07 -17.77
N GLY A 547 -21.25 -13.46 -17.14
CA GLY A 547 -22.30 -14.29 -17.76
C GLY A 547 -22.15 -15.81 -17.65
N SER A 548 -21.07 -16.32 -17.05
CA SER A 548 -20.94 -17.74 -16.66
C SER A 548 -20.10 -17.89 -15.38
N ASN A 549 -19.83 -19.11 -14.93
CA ASN A 549 -19.02 -19.34 -13.74
C ASN A 549 -18.18 -20.63 -13.90
N PRO A 550 -16.88 -20.53 -14.23
CA PRO A 550 -16.10 -19.29 -14.35
C PRO A 550 -16.29 -18.53 -15.68
N CYS A 551 -15.87 -17.27 -15.73
CA CYS A 551 -15.70 -16.47 -16.97
C CYS A 551 -14.56 -15.46 -16.82
N VAL A 552 -14.15 -14.84 -17.93
CA VAL A 552 -13.17 -13.75 -17.92
C VAL A 552 -13.87 -12.40 -17.97
N ASP A 553 -13.47 -11.51 -17.07
CA ASP A 553 -13.86 -10.11 -17.01
C ASP A 553 -12.67 -9.25 -17.44
N TYR A 554 -12.82 -8.46 -18.50
CA TYR A 554 -11.71 -7.65 -19.03
C TYR A 554 -11.50 -6.33 -18.27
N HIS A 555 -12.40 -5.96 -17.36
CA HIS A 555 -12.26 -4.71 -16.62
C HIS A 555 -11.08 -4.77 -15.65
N PHE A 556 -10.75 -5.97 -15.16
CA PHE A 556 -9.61 -6.24 -14.27
C PHE A 556 -8.76 -7.34 -14.90
N ALA A 557 -7.44 -7.17 -14.92
CA ALA A 557 -6.55 -8.13 -15.56
C ALA A 557 -5.19 -8.27 -14.86
N TRP A 558 -5.06 -7.69 -13.69
CA TRP A 558 -3.78 -7.50 -13.03
C TRP A 558 -3.96 -7.95 -11.58
N SER A 559 -3.70 -9.23 -11.37
CA SER A 559 -3.95 -9.89 -10.09
C SER A 559 -2.73 -9.74 -9.19
N HIS A 560 -2.98 -9.44 -7.94
CA HIS A 560 -1.97 -9.17 -6.92
C HIS A 560 -2.41 -9.80 -5.58
N GLY A 561 -1.55 -9.75 -4.57
CA GLY A 561 -1.83 -10.30 -3.23
C GLY A 561 -1.44 -11.76 -2.98
N ASP A 562 -0.91 -12.42 -4.01
CA ASP A 562 -0.59 -13.85 -3.97
C ASP A 562 0.93 -14.10 -3.80
N ILE A 563 1.32 -15.37 -3.65
CA ILE A 563 2.67 -15.82 -3.23
C ILE A 563 3.69 -15.88 -4.36
N GLN A 564 3.30 -15.60 -5.59
CA GLN A 564 4.18 -15.76 -6.74
C GLN A 564 5.18 -14.61 -6.83
N ASP A 565 6.44 -14.93 -7.20
CA ASP A 565 7.53 -13.96 -7.25
C ASP A 565 7.22 -12.69 -8.07
N VAL A 566 6.40 -12.79 -9.12
CA VAL A 566 6.02 -11.66 -9.97
C VAL A 566 5.17 -10.62 -9.22
N ILE A 567 4.41 -11.05 -8.22
CA ILE A 567 3.62 -10.20 -7.31
C ILE A 567 4.48 -9.78 -6.12
N GLY A 568 5.18 -10.76 -5.53
CA GLY A 568 5.96 -10.58 -4.30
C GLY A 568 7.23 -9.73 -4.45
N THR A 569 7.83 -9.70 -5.65
CA THR A 569 9.11 -9.01 -5.91
C THR A 569 8.87 -7.64 -6.57
N THR A 570 9.29 -6.59 -5.89
CA THR A 570 9.07 -5.18 -6.22
C THR A 570 10.40 -4.45 -6.40
N TRP A 571 10.38 -3.12 -6.24
CA TRP A 571 11.56 -2.27 -6.29
C TRP A 571 11.41 -1.06 -5.38
N VAL A 572 12.55 -0.58 -4.85
CA VAL A 572 12.63 0.67 -4.08
C VAL A 572 13.86 1.46 -4.46
N GLY A 573 13.69 2.77 -4.64
CA GLY A 573 14.74 3.72 -4.99
C GLY A 573 14.94 4.79 -3.92
N PHE A 574 16.19 5.00 -3.51
CA PHE A 574 16.59 6.11 -2.66
C PHE A 574 17.52 7.05 -3.42
N VAL A 575 17.30 8.36 -3.32
CA VAL A 575 18.17 9.41 -3.87
C VAL A 575 18.27 10.57 -2.87
N GLY A 576 19.48 11.07 -2.62
CA GLY A 576 19.65 12.27 -1.79
C GLY A 576 20.94 12.29 -0.96
N PRO A 577 21.13 13.31 -0.12
CA PRO A 577 22.30 13.40 0.75
C PRO A 577 22.41 12.20 1.70
N GLY A 578 23.57 11.55 1.71
CA GLY A 578 23.84 10.39 2.56
C GLY A 578 23.53 9.04 1.92
N VAL A 579 22.74 9.02 0.84
CA VAL A 579 22.45 7.82 0.04
C VAL A 579 23.64 7.49 -0.87
N ALA A 580 24.00 6.22 -0.99
CA ALA A 580 25.02 5.73 -1.90
C ALA A 580 24.51 5.81 -3.36
N SER A 581 25.41 6.12 -4.30
CA SER A 581 25.09 6.14 -5.73
C SER A 581 25.58 4.85 -6.38
N ASN A 582 24.89 3.74 -6.09
CA ASN A 582 25.26 2.41 -6.59
C ASN A 582 24.57 2.06 -7.91
N GLY A 583 23.64 2.89 -8.39
CA GLY A 583 22.86 2.59 -9.58
C GLY A 583 21.81 1.52 -9.30
N VAL A 584 21.81 0.44 -10.08
CA VAL A 584 20.87 -0.69 -9.87
C VAL A 584 21.56 -1.76 -9.04
N ASP A 585 20.92 -2.15 -7.94
CA ASP A 585 21.25 -3.34 -7.16
C ASP A 585 20.12 -4.36 -7.33
N ASN A 586 20.45 -5.49 -7.95
CA ASN A 586 19.51 -6.59 -8.18
C ASN A 586 19.83 -7.82 -7.32
N SER A 587 20.66 -7.64 -6.29
CA SER A 587 21.23 -8.75 -5.50
C SER A 587 20.93 -8.63 -4.02
N THR A 588 20.88 -7.42 -3.48
CA THR A 588 20.48 -7.20 -2.09
C THR A 588 18.99 -7.52 -1.95
N TRP A 589 18.67 -8.45 -1.06
CA TRP A 589 17.29 -8.75 -0.68
C TRP A 589 16.82 -7.69 0.32
N THR A 590 15.74 -6.99 -0.03
CA THR A 590 15.11 -5.96 0.80
C THR A 590 13.60 -6.18 0.83
N ASP A 591 12.91 -5.52 1.75
CA ASP A 591 11.45 -5.47 1.74
C ASP A 591 10.88 -4.11 2.16
N HIS A 592 9.56 -3.98 2.03
CA HIS A 592 8.81 -2.78 2.38
C HIS A 592 9.05 -2.30 3.82
N THR A 593 9.25 -3.21 4.76
CA THR A 593 9.47 -2.81 6.16
C THR A 593 10.82 -2.13 6.37
N ASN A 594 11.77 -2.30 5.46
CA ASN A 594 13.09 -1.67 5.52
C ASN A 594 13.05 -0.17 5.18
N VAL A 595 12.01 0.31 4.50
CA VAL A 595 11.90 1.70 4.00
C VAL A 595 11.92 2.71 5.14
N ARG A 596 11.00 2.56 6.10
CA ARG A 596 10.83 3.47 7.22
C ARG A 596 12.10 3.64 8.07
N PRO A 597 12.74 2.57 8.61
CA PRO A 597 13.96 2.73 9.40
C PRO A 597 15.12 3.34 8.59
N THR A 598 15.23 3.01 7.29
CA THR A 598 16.25 3.60 6.42
C THR A 598 16.08 5.11 6.26
N MET A 599 14.84 5.56 6.01
CA MET A 599 14.52 6.99 5.94
C MET A 599 14.83 7.70 7.26
N LEU A 600 14.36 7.16 8.39
CA LEU A 600 14.56 7.80 9.69
C LEU A 600 16.05 7.88 10.07
N SER A 601 16.85 6.85 9.73
CA SER A 601 18.29 6.88 9.94
C SER A 601 18.98 7.99 9.12
N LEU A 602 18.56 8.22 7.88
CA LEU A 602 19.10 9.31 7.03
C LEU A 602 18.73 10.70 7.57
N LEU A 603 17.56 10.81 8.19
CA LEU A 603 16.99 12.06 8.69
C LEU A 603 17.42 12.37 10.14
N GLY A 604 18.05 11.42 10.83
CA GLY A 604 18.38 11.55 12.24
C GLY A 604 17.14 11.65 13.13
N LEU A 605 16.10 10.91 12.77
CA LEU A 605 14.83 10.78 13.49
C LEU A 605 14.65 9.33 13.98
N THR A 606 13.66 9.11 14.83
CA THR A 606 13.30 7.79 15.35
C THR A 606 11.79 7.71 15.54
N ASP A 607 11.25 6.51 15.40
CA ASP A 607 9.93 6.17 15.94
C ASP A 607 10.09 5.71 17.41
N ASP A 608 8.97 5.65 18.14
CA ASP A 608 8.91 5.20 19.54
C ASP A 608 8.75 3.67 19.68
N TYR A 609 8.83 2.94 18.56
CA TYR A 609 8.69 1.49 18.49
C TYR A 609 9.83 0.86 17.69
N VAL A 610 10.02 -0.45 17.85
CA VAL A 610 10.98 -1.22 17.06
C VAL A 610 10.33 -1.68 15.75
N HIS A 611 10.92 -1.30 14.63
CA HIS A 611 10.54 -1.74 13.28
C HIS A 611 10.73 -3.25 13.10
N ASP A 612 9.97 -3.86 12.19
CA ASP A 612 10.24 -5.21 11.70
C ASP A 612 11.34 -5.22 10.66
N GLY A 613 11.45 -4.15 9.87
CA GLY A 613 12.56 -3.97 8.94
C GLY A 613 13.82 -3.45 9.59
N ARG A 614 14.87 -3.38 8.79
CA ARG A 614 16.20 -2.88 9.19
C ARG A 614 16.60 -1.64 8.40
N VAL A 615 17.61 -0.93 8.88
CA VAL A 615 18.30 0.08 8.07
C VAL A 615 19.07 -0.63 6.95
N LEU A 616 18.79 -0.25 5.70
CA LEU A 616 19.52 -0.67 4.50
C LEU A 616 20.89 0.01 4.47
N ILE A 617 21.89 -0.57 5.14
CA ILE A 617 23.27 -0.04 5.13
C ILE A 617 23.88 -0.05 3.73
N GLU A 618 23.32 -0.86 2.83
CA GLU A 618 23.63 -0.95 1.40
C GLU A 618 23.22 0.33 0.65
N ALA A 619 22.14 0.98 1.10
CA ALA A 619 21.65 2.24 0.54
C ALA A 619 22.45 3.46 1.04
N LEU A 620 23.28 3.31 2.09
CA LEU A 620 23.93 4.42 2.77
C LEU A 620 25.40 4.57 2.38
N THR A 621 25.84 5.82 2.22
CA THR A 621 27.27 6.12 2.27
C THR A 621 27.82 5.83 3.66
N THR A 622 29.08 5.39 3.76
CA THR A 622 29.73 5.12 5.05
C THR A 622 29.68 6.31 6.02
N LYS A 623 29.63 7.56 5.51
CA LYS A 623 29.52 8.76 6.37
C LYS A 623 28.12 8.92 6.99
N ALA A 624 27.08 8.47 6.28
CA ALA A 624 25.70 8.56 6.74
C ALA A 624 25.26 7.34 7.54
N THR A 625 25.98 6.21 7.44
CA THR A 625 25.71 5.02 8.24
C THR A 625 26.01 5.28 9.73
N PRO A 626 25.09 4.94 10.65
CA PRO A 626 25.36 4.97 12.10
C PRO A 626 26.64 4.20 12.46
N GLN A 627 27.49 4.78 13.31
CA GLN A 627 28.80 4.20 13.64
C GLN A 627 28.69 2.80 14.26
N SER A 628 27.62 2.55 15.02
CA SER A 628 27.27 1.26 15.62
C SER A 628 26.92 0.18 14.60
N LEU A 629 26.48 0.54 13.39
CA LEU A 629 26.24 -0.38 12.26
C LEU A 629 27.48 -0.59 11.38
N ILE A 630 28.48 0.30 11.48
CA ILE A 630 29.80 0.12 10.84
C ILE A 630 30.67 -0.84 11.65
N ALA A 631 30.51 -0.86 12.96
CA ALA A 631 31.18 -1.82 13.83
C ALA A 631 30.79 -3.26 13.42
N HIS A 632 31.78 -4.11 13.16
CA HIS A 632 31.55 -5.48 12.69
C HIS A 632 30.72 -5.58 11.40
N ARG A 633 30.86 -4.62 10.48
CA ARG A 633 30.04 -4.45 9.26
C ARG A 633 29.69 -5.74 8.52
N GLU A 634 30.64 -6.65 8.34
CA GLU A 634 30.37 -7.93 7.64
C GLU A 634 29.45 -8.86 8.45
N THR A 635 29.60 -8.91 9.76
CA THR A 635 28.70 -9.67 10.64
C THR A 635 27.31 -9.03 10.66
N VAL A 636 27.23 -7.69 10.68
CA VAL A 636 25.95 -6.96 10.59
C VAL A 636 25.26 -7.27 9.27
N ARG A 637 25.97 -7.18 8.14
CA ARG A 637 25.44 -7.52 6.81
C ARG A 637 24.90 -8.95 6.75
N ARG A 638 25.70 -9.93 7.19
CA ARG A 638 25.26 -11.35 7.22
C ARG A 638 24.07 -11.60 8.14
N LEU A 639 24.01 -10.89 9.28
CA LEU A 639 22.87 -10.99 10.19
C LEU A 639 21.61 -10.38 9.56
N SER A 640 21.74 -9.22 8.91
CA SER A 640 20.68 -8.60 8.13
C SER A 640 20.16 -9.54 7.04
N ASP A 641 21.04 -10.12 6.21
CA ASP A 641 20.65 -11.02 5.13
C ASP A 641 19.83 -12.21 5.64
N ILE A 642 20.28 -12.90 6.70
CA ILE A 642 19.57 -14.08 7.22
C ILE A 642 18.31 -13.70 8.00
N TYR A 643 18.28 -12.52 8.63
CA TYR A 643 17.11 -12.02 9.32
C TYR A 643 15.93 -11.82 8.37
N GLU A 644 16.18 -11.25 7.19
CA GLU A 644 15.14 -11.10 6.17
C GLU A 644 14.58 -12.47 5.75
N GLN A 645 15.45 -13.45 5.51
CA GLN A 645 15.03 -14.79 5.06
C GLN A 645 14.22 -15.58 6.10
N VAL A 646 14.39 -15.27 7.39
CA VAL A 646 13.67 -15.95 8.47
C VAL A 646 12.41 -15.19 8.92
N ASN A 647 12.40 -13.86 8.77
CA ASN A 647 11.31 -13.02 9.27
C ASN A 647 10.30 -12.66 8.17
N ALA A 648 10.75 -12.34 6.97
CA ALA A 648 9.85 -11.82 5.94
C ALA A 648 8.84 -12.85 5.44
N PRO A 649 7.63 -12.42 5.04
CA PRO A 649 6.59 -13.32 4.53
C PRO A 649 6.98 -13.99 3.20
N PHE A 650 7.87 -13.37 2.41
CA PHE A 650 8.48 -13.97 1.20
C PHE A 650 9.87 -14.56 1.45
N GLY A 651 10.33 -14.59 2.71
CA GLY A 651 11.58 -15.24 3.09
C GLY A 651 11.49 -16.76 2.96
N GLN A 652 12.65 -17.41 2.81
CA GLN A 652 12.74 -18.86 2.67
C GLN A 652 12.00 -19.63 3.77
N PHE A 653 12.07 -19.17 5.03
CA PHE A 653 11.40 -19.83 6.16
C PHE A 653 9.89 -19.90 5.95
N ALA A 654 9.26 -18.76 5.64
CA ALA A 654 7.82 -18.65 5.41
C ALA A 654 7.35 -19.47 4.20
N MET A 655 8.11 -19.45 3.10
CA MET A 655 7.74 -20.20 1.90
C MET A 655 7.88 -21.73 2.08
N ASP A 656 8.87 -22.18 2.86
CA ASP A 656 9.02 -23.61 3.19
C ASP A 656 7.94 -24.11 4.15
N THR A 657 7.58 -23.31 5.17
CA THR A 657 6.47 -23.66 6.09
C THR A 657 5.14 -23.68 5.35
N LEU A 658 4.91 -22.77 4.39
CA LEU A 658 3.69 -22.76 3.59
C LEU A 658 3.53 -24.04 2.73
N VAL A 659 4.63 -24.56 2.18
CA VAL A 659 4.63 -25.87 1.50
C VAL A 659 4.27 -26.99 2.48
N ALA A 660 4.83 -26.97 3.69
CA ALA A 660 4.54 -27.97 4.72
C ALA A 660 3.08 -27.91 5.20
N SER A 661 2.57 -26.72 5.49
CA SER A 661 1.17 -26.43 5.88
C SER A 661 0.20 -26.88 4.80
N THR A 662 0.48 -26.57 3.53
CA THR A 662 -0.35 -27.06 2.40
C THR A 662 -0.44 -28.59 2.39
N ARG A 663 0.67 -29.29 2.64
CA ARG A 663 0.67 -30.76 2.76
C ARG A 663 -0.11 -31.25 3.97
N ALA A 664 -0.01 -30.56 5.10
CA ALA A 664 -0.76 -30.88 6.31
C ALA A 664 -2.27 -30.72 6.07
N ILE A 665 -2.68 -29.60 5.48
CA ILE A 665 -4.07 -29.26 5.19
C ILE A 665 -4.70 -30.27 4.22
N LYS A 666 -3.98 -30.67 3.17
CA LYS A 666 -4.44 -31.68 2.20
C LYS A 666 -4.49 -33.12 2.77
N SER A 667 -3.92 -33.38 3.96
CA SER A 667 -3.95 -34.71 4.56
C SER A 667 -5.35 -35.12 5.04
N THR A 668 -5.74 -36.36 4.74
CA THR A 668 -6.92 -37.01 5.33
C THR A 668 -6.61 -37.73 6.65
N ASP A 669 -5.33 -37.85 7.00
CA ASP A 669 -4.86 -38.35 8.29
C ASP A 669 -4.63 -37.15 9.23
N GLU A 670 -5.52 -37.02 10.22
CA GLU A 670 -5.47 -35.93 11.20
C GLU A 670 -4.23 -36.01 12.11
N SER A 671 -3.60 -37.18 12.26
CA SER A 671 -2.34 -37.29 13.01
C SER A 671 -1.17 -36.65 12.26
N VAL A 672 -1.17 -36.77 10.93
CA VAL A 672 -0.18 -36.11 10.06
C VAL A 672 -0.39 -34.60 10.05
N TYR A 673 -1.65 -34.15 9.92
CA TYR A 673 -1.99 -32.73 10.02
C TYR A 673 -1.51 -32.12 11.34
N ASN A 674 -1.92 -32.71 12.48
CA ASN A 674 -1.53 -32.21 13.79
C ASN A 674 -0.01 -32.23 14.00
N SER A 675 0.69 -33.26 13.51
CA SER A 675 2.15 -33.34 13.65
C SER A 675 2.88 -32.25 12.88
N ILE A 676 2.44 -31.95 11.64
CA ILE A 676 3.09 -30.91 10.83
C ILE A 676 2.76 -29.53 11.38
N GLU A 677 1.49 -29.21 11.64
CA GLU A 677 1.10 -27.90 12.18
C GLU A 677 1.73 -27.63 13.55
N SER A 678 1.81 -28.62 14.44
CA SER A 678 2.53 -28.43 15.71
C SER A 678 4.04 -28.22 15.52
N SER A 679 4.63 -28.75 14.44
CA SER A 679 6.04 -28.47 14.12
C SER A 679 6.21 -27.04 13.62
N ILE A 680 5.31 -26.56 12.74
CA ILE A 680 5.28 -25.18 12.27
C ILE A 680 5.08 -24.23 13.45
N GLU A 681 4.10 -24.47 14.32
CA GLU A 681 3.83 -23.64 15.50
C GLU A 681 5.06 -23.50 16.42
N ASN A 682 5.81 -24.59 16.63
CA ASN A 682 7.06 -24.57 17.40
C ASN A 682 8.15 -23.76 16.68
N LEU A 683 8.36 -24.01 15.38
CA LEU A 683 9.35 -23.27 14.57
C LEU A 683 9.03 -21.79 14.54
N THR A 684 7.77 -21.40 14.36
CA THR A 684 7.31 -20.01 14.39
C THR A 684 7.54 -19.37 15.75
N THR A 685 7.33 -20.10 16.85
CA THR A 685 7.65 -19.61 18.19
C THR A 685 9.15 -19.36 18.37
N GLU A 686 10.01 -20.26 17.86
CA GLU A 686 11.46 -20.09 17.88
C GLU A 686 11.92 -18.92 16.98
N ARG A 687 11.33 -18.81 15.80
CA ARG A 687 11.53 -17.71 14.85
C ARG A 687 11.17 -16.37 15.48
N ASP A 688 9.97 -16.23 16.03
CA ASP A 688 9.47 -14.97 16.60
C ASP A 688 10.37 -14.48 17.75
N ALA A 689 10.84 -15.41 18.59
CA ALA A 689 11.78 -15.12 19.67
C ALA A 689 13.13 -14.62 19.12
N LEU A 690 13.68 -15.29 18.09
CA LEU A 690 14.93 -14.91 17.45
C LEU A 690 14.82 -13.57 16.72
N ALA A 691 13.79 -13.41 15.87
CA ALA A 691 13.52 -12.19 15.13
C ALA A 691 13.38 -10.98 16.06
N THR A 692 12.69 -11.15 17.20
CA THR A 692 12.58 -10.11 18.23
C THR A 692 13.94 -9.69 18.79
N GLN A 693 14.84 -10.65 19.07
CA GLN A 693 16.19 -10.35 19.54
C GLN A 693 17.01 -9.60 18.48
N ILE A 694 16.96 -10.06 17.23
CA ILE A 694 17.72 -9.47 16.12
C ILE A 694 17.23 -8.05 15.83
N LYS A 695 15.92 -7.84 15.62
CA LYS A 695 15.36 -6.52 15.28
C LYS A 695 15.57 -5.50 16.39
N THR A 696 15.48 -5.93 17.65
CA THR A 696 15.81 -5.07 18.80
C THR A 696 17.28 -4.64 18.78
N ALA A 697 18.20 -5.56 18.48
CA ALA A 697 19.63 -5.25 18.41
C ALA A 697 20.00 -4.36 17.21
N LEU A 698 19.43 -4.64 16.03
CA LEU A 698 19.61 -3.83 14.83
C LEU A 698 19.03 -2.42 15.02
N GLY A 699 17.82 -2.31 15.59
CA GLY A 699 17.19 -1.04 15.95
C GLY A 699 18.01 -0.24 16.97
N ALA A 700 18.52 -0.88 18.02
CA ALA A 700 19.40 -0.22 18.99
C ALA A 700 20.73 0.24 18.36
N ALA A 701 21.27 -0.51 17.42
CA ALA A 701 22.44 -0.11 16.66
C ALA A 701 22.16 1.05 15.70
N ALA A 702 20.97 1.11 15.10
CA ALA A 702 20.56 2.21 14.23
C ALA A 702 20.29 3.52 15.02
N PHE A 703 19.53 3.43 16.12
CA PHE A 703 18.90 4.61 16.74
C PHE A 703 19.35 4.91 18.17
N ALA A 704 19.96 3.94 18.88
CA ALA A 704 20.40 4.10 20.28
C ALA A 704 21.94 4.14 20.46
N GLY A 705 22.71 4.10 19.35
CA GLY A 705 24.18 4.12 19.39
C GLY A 705 24.81 2.88 20.01
N GLN A 706 24.06 1.78 20.15
CA GLN A 706 24.52 0.55 20.77
C GLN A 706 24.97 -0.45 19.71
N ALA A 707 26.29 -0.62 19.53
CA ALA A 707 26.82 -1.59 18.58
C ALA A 707 26.43 -3.04 18.95
N LEU A 708 26.30 -3.89 17.93
CA LEU A 708 26.03 -5.31 18.13
C LEU A 708 27.18 -5.99 18.85
N ASN A 709 26.86 -6.95 19.73
CA ASN A 709 27.83 -7.92 20.20
C ASN A 709 28.10 -8.92 19.06
N GLU A 710 29.32 -8.92 18.51
CA GLU A 710 29.65 -9.74 17.34
C GLU A 710 29.49 -11.26 17.58
N GLN A 711 29.80 -11.76 18.79
CA GLN A 711 29.65 -13.18 19.10
C GLN A 711 28.17 -13.57 19.19
N GLN A 712 27.35 -12.72 19.81
CA GLN A 712 25.91 -12.93 19.86
C GLN A 712 25.28 -12.87 18.47
N ALA A 713 25.71 -11.92 17.63
CA ALA A 713 25.25 -11.84 16.25
C ALA A 713 25.60 -13.10 15.43
N LYS A 714 26.80 -13.67 15.61
CA LYS A 714 27.17 -14.95 14.99
C LYS A 714 26.30 -16.10 15.50
N ALA A 715 26.01 -16.16 16.80
CA ALA A 715 25.12 -17.17 17.36
C ALA A 715 23.69 -17.06 16.80
N TRP A 716 23.18 -15.83 16.60
CA TRP A 716 21.89 -15.61 15.94
C TRP A 716 21.89 -16.02 14.47
N ILE A 717 22.98 -15.77 13.73
CA ILE A 717 23.12 -16.26 12.36
C ILE A 717 23.05 -17.80 12.33
N ASP A 718 23.82 -18.47 13.20
CA ASP A 718 23.82 -19.93 13.27
C ASP A 718 22.44 -20.49 13.68
N GLN A 719 21.74 -19.81 14.59
CA GLN A 719 20.38 -20.19 15.00
C GLN A 719 19.37 -20.00 13.85
N ALA A 720 19.43 -18.87 13.14
CA ALA A 720 18.56 -18.61 12.00
C ALA A 720 18.79 -19.59 10.85
N GLN A 721 20.03 -20.06 10.65
CA GLN A 721 20.36 -21.11 9.67
C GLN A 721 19.89 -22.52 10.09
N SER A 722 19.57 -22.72 11.37
CA SER A 722 19.12 -24.02 11.89
C SER A 722 17.60 -24.18 11.88
N LEU A 723 16.88 -23.07 11.85
CA LEU A 723 15.45 -23.00 11.53
C LEU A 723 15.28 -23.29 10.04
#